data_AF-A0A6P8IPZ6-F1
#
_entry.id   AF-A0A6P8IPZ6-F1
#
_cell.length_a   1.000
_cell.length_b   1.000
_cell.length_c   1.000
_cell.angle_alpha   90.00
_cell.angle_beta   90.00
_cell.angle_gamma   90.00
#
_symmetry.space_group_name_H-M   'P 1'
#
loop_
_entity.id
_entity.type
_entity.pdbx_description
1 polymer ?
#
loop_
_entity_poly.entity_id
_entity_poly.type
_entity_poly.pdbx_seq_one_letter_code
_entity_poly.pdbx_strand_id
1 'polypeptide(L)'
;MFAKLKQKIAEEETSSDGTTSQPQSPQTRRSRTSKPKINGWSENKWEKRRLSTASLYESKESVFSELSSTPGYGRRRTSFSSRASSVTPTWAPSPCDSSNASVGSGASREEILAMLAEKTEQVARLEGKIQGMASLIKETNRTKDMLEEKLEKQQKESSRKLQDLDEEFEQRIIKIKSDHEKALKQKSQFIQYQTDATRKAAEILEKSKQLDELDQEYAKQKAELGSLQDRLDDLARERTKYEAREKQLQTKVTSIEKENTSLRDELNQTVSELTQKSLQLSRTEKSMEDTQSELASLRQSYTFYKNQTTTELHEKQVKIENIEERNGDLERRLQDCKLSGNDKYGALERERQTLEERLSEARKQLSESRAASNDRINTLGSLVSTLNERLERKETALTECKRMHEIETASLKDKISNLEERLASSSHLLQDKASESERMQALIQKNEQLERDLERARQNMNCTSKSADEQISNMESEINRLEDLRIQEHEEVQKKMGRLNEIEKEYSVRVDQYKQRIADLEEEKEQLQGELDSQTEELQQVSLCLEDAMTRTNELKSQIANFEQNLKDKDGMLNCVRDSKGEPSDIQYGSISSVDAVNALRKDLDSTRLRCKKSEDALLEREKTILQLRNKLKDKEDVMNRLSTRLKQYEENNRFVKNDRIYASDARDSHKVIAALRQQIKEMQRQSTEREMLQLDENELKELRQDSLRQEKELQEKEKKIKLLQSKLAELKKAFQRELKLPLPEEESGISVTPETPPSESTSRSEKERMEYLDMNFKYLKHVIFKFMCSDNKQSRQLLNVIAHMLNFTSKEQKCVQDAFEWKLPID
;
A
#
# COMPACT_ATOMS: atom_id res chain seq x y z
N MET A 1 7.02 27.48 -15.60
CA MET A 1 6.80 26.16 -16.23
C MET A 1 5.77 26.19 -17.37
N PHE A 2 4.62 26.86 -17.21
CA PHE A 2 3.63 27.00 -18.29
C PHE A 2 4.14 27.67 -19.59
N ALA A 3 5.11 28.59 -19.52
CA ALA A 3 5.71 29.20 -20.72
C ALA A 3 6.59 28.23 -21.54
N LYS A 4 7.24 27.26 -20.88
CA LYS A 4 8.04 26.22 -21.57
C LYS A 4 7.16 25.14 -22.19
N LEU A 5 5.95 24.95 -21.69
CA LEU A 5 4.96 24.02 -22.25
C LEU A 5 4.35 24.56 -23.55
N LYS A 6 4.09 25.88 -23.63
CA LYS A 6 3.61 26.52 -24.86
C LYS A 6 4.64 26.52 -25.99
N GLN A 7 5.92 26.63 -25.67
CA GLN A 7 7.00 26.59 -26.67
C GLN A 7 7.17 25.18 -27.27
N LYS A 8 6.94 24.13 -26.47
CA LYS A 8 7.08 22.74 -26.92
C LYS A 8 5.91 22.27 -27.80
N ILE A 9 4.70 22.79 -27.56
CA ILE A 9 3.52 22.50 -28.40
C ILE A 9 3.64 23.16 -29.79
N ALA A 10 4.29 24.34 -29.89
CA ALA A 10 4.52 25.02 -31.16
C ALA A 10 5.62 24.35 -32.02
N GLU A 11 6.54 23.60 -31.40
CA GLU A 11 7.60 22.87 -32.11
C GLU A 11 7.12 21.50 -32.64
N GLU A 12 6.11 20.89 -32.04
CA GLU A 12 5.55 19.60 -32.47
C GLU A 12 4.56 19.68 -33.65
N GLU A 13 4.01 20.86 -33.98
CA GLU A 13 3.07 21.04 -35.10
C GLU A 13 3.74 21.14 -36.48
N THR A 14 5.08 21.09 -36.59
CA THR A 14 5.80 21.31 -37.87
C THR A 14 6.51 20.07 -38.45
N SER A 15 6.32 18.88 -37.90
CA SER A 15 6.96 17.66 -38.40
C SER A 15 5.94 16.58 -38.79
N SER A 16 5.11 16.90 -39.78
CA SER A 16 4.34 15.91 -40.54
C SER A 16 4.77 15.98 -42.00
N ASP A 17 5.65 15.07 -42.41
CA ASP A 17 5.63 14.57 -43.78
C ASP A 17 6.08 13.12 -43.79
N GLY A 18 5.24 12.28 -44.40
CA GLY A 18 5.26 10.84 -44.26
C GLY A 18 6.25 10.12 -45.16
N THR A 19 6.35 8.80 -44.98
CA THR A 19 6.29 7.85 -46.10
C THR A 19 6.09 6.42 -45.59
N THR A 20 5.06 5.82 -46.15
CA THR A 20 4.58 4.45 -46.07
C THR A 20 5.59 3.47 -46.66
N SER A 21 5.88 2.35 -46.00
CA SER A 21 5.84 1.00 -46.62
C SER A 21 6.21 -0.13 -45.63
N GLN A 22 5.38 -1.17 -45.66
CA GLN A 22 5.52 -2.50 -45.05
C GLN A 22 5.53 -3.52 -46.23
N PRO A 23 5.66 -4.84 -46.03
CA PRO A 23 6.74 -5.62 -45.40
C PRO A 23 7.18 -6.82 -46.28
N GLN A 24 8.30 -7.49 -46.00
CA GLN A 24 8.46 -8.94 -46.31
C GLN A 24 9.42 -9.66 -45.34
N SER A 25 8.89 -10.70 -44.68
CA SER A 25 9.60 -11.91 -44.23
C SER A 25 9.66 -12.91 -45.41
N PRO A 26 10.47 -14.01 -45.46
CA PRO A 26 10.65 -14.96 -44.34
C PRO A 26 11.95 -15.82 -44.32
N GLN A 27 11.97 -16.76 -43.36
CA GLN A 27 12.65 -18.08 -43.34
C GLN A 27 13.93 -18.29 -42.51
N THR A 28 13.69 -18.83 -41.31
CA THR A 28 14.20 -20.11 -40.79
C THR A 28 15.40 -20.78 -41.50
N ARG A 29 16.51 -20.96 -40.76
CA ARG A 29 17.26 -22.23 -40.79
C ARG A 29 18.08 -22.52 -39.53
N ARG A 30 18.06 -23.81 -39.20
CA ARG A 30 18.61 -24.48 -38.01
C ARG A 30 20.14 -24.69 -38.07
N SER A 31 20.72 -24.65 -36.87
CA SER A 31 21.69 -25.60 -36.27
C SER A 31 23.21 -25.39 -36.40
N ARG A 32 23.83 -25.75 -35.26
CA ARG A 32 25.13 -26.41 -35.01
C ARG A 32 26.31 -25.55 -34.51
N THR A 33 26.44 -25.60 -33.19
CA THR A 33 27.65 -25.88 -32.39
C THR A 33 28.94 -26.20 -33.15
N SER A 34 30.01 -25.45 -32.87
CA SER A 34 31.36 -26.01 -32.66
C SER A 34 32.24 -25.05 -31.83
N LYS A 35 33.04 -25.65 -30.94
CA LYS A 35 34.04 -25.04 -30.06
C LYS A 35 35.37 -24.75 -30.81
N PRO A 36 36.31 -23.99 -30.20
CA PRO A 36 37.26 -23.15 -30.93
C PRO A 36 38.69 -23.73 -31.07
N LYS A 37 39.46 -23.17 -32.00
CA LYS A 37 40.94 -23.19 -32.06
C LYS A 37 41.42 -21.82 -32.56
N ILE A 38 42.14 -21.04 -31.75
CA ILE A 38 43.62 -20.97 -31.58
C ILE A 38 44.29 -19.97 -32.56
N ASN A 39 45.01 -19.02 -31.93
CA ASN A 39 46.17 -18.19 -32.34
C ASN A 39 46.02 -16.75 -32.89
N GLY A 40 46.76 -15.84 -32.22
CA GLY A 40 47.36 -14.62 -32.76
C GLY A 40 47.23 -13.38 -31.84
N TRP A 41 47.96 -13.29 -30.71
CA TRP A 41 49.22 -12.52 -30.52
C TRP A 41 49.12 -10.99 -30.68
N SER A 42 49.22 -10.26 -29.55
CA SER A 42 50.35 -9.35 -29.28
C SER A 42 50.32 -8.87 -27.82
N GLU A 43 51.27 -9.36 -27.02
CA GLU A 43 51.50 -9.01 -25.62
C GLU A 43 52.73 -8.09 -25.54
N ASN A 44 52.59 -6.95 -24.87
CA ASN A 44 53.69 -6.02 -24.62
C ASN A 44 54.39 -6.38 -23.30
N LYS A 45 55.63 -6.81 -23.50
CA LYS A 45 56.74 -7.00 -22.56
C LYS A 45 56.89 -5.80 -21.62
N TRP A 46 57.16 -6.03 -20.33
CA TRP A 46 58.31 -5.51 -19.57
C TRP A 46 58.22 -6.10 -18.14
N GLU A 47 58.71 -7.31 -17.92
CA GLU A 47 59.20 -7.66 -16.59
C GLU A 47 60.27 -8.77 -16.63
N LYS A 48 61.34 -8.50 -15.88
CA LYS A 48 62.32 -9.42 -15.31
C LYS A 48 63.24 -10.19 -16.26
N ARG A 49 64.52 -9.79 -16.22
CA ARG A 49 65.61 -10.55 -15.55
C ARG A 49 66.94 -9.85 -15.80
N ARG A 50 67.71 -9.57 -14.75
CA ARG A 50 68.94 -10.30 -14.40
C ARG A 50 69.63 -9.69 -13.19
N LEU A 51 69.99 -10.58 -12.28
CA LEU A 51 70.90 -10.38 -11.16
C LEU A 51 72.36 -10.44 -11.64
N SER A 52 73.21 -9.72 -10.89
CA SER A 52 74.62 -10.00 -10.56
C SER A 52 75.67 -9.99 -11.68
N THR A 53 76.65 -9.07 -11.58
CA THR A 53 78.07 -9.36 -11.22
C THR A 53 78.98 -8.12 -11.42
N ALA A 54 79.71 -7.78 -10.36
CA ALA A 54 81.14 -7.43 -10.29
C ALA A 54 81.84 -6.49 -11.32
N SER A 55 82.42 -5.41 -10.74
CA SER A 55 83.84 -4.99 -10.79
C SER A 55 84.43 -4.23 -12.00
N LEU A 56 85.27 -3.23 -11.65
CA LEU A 56 86.40 -2.58 -12.35
C LEU A 56 86.16 -1.45 -13.37
N TYR A 57 86.35 -0.20 -12.93
CA TYR A 57 87.39 0.79 -13.39
C TYR A 57 87.15 2.12 -12.60
N GLU A 58 87.98 2.49 -11.62
CA GLU A 58 89.31 3.14 -11.65
C GLU A 58 89.26 4.69 -11.65
N SER A 59 89.54 5.25 -10.46
CA SER A 59 90.33 6.44 -10.09
C SER A 59 90.21 7.78 -10.83
N LYS A 60 89.93 8.85 -10.05
CA LYS A 60 90.84 9.99 -9.81
C LYS A 60 90.34 10.91 -8.66
N GLU A 61 91.11 10.89 -7.56
CA GLU A 61 91.59 12.00 -6.69
C GLU A 61 90.64 13.14 -6.28
N SER A 62 90.33 13.30 -4.97
CA SER A 62 91.05 14.12 -3.96
C SER A 62 90.58 15.60 -3.99
N VAL A 63 90.22 16.32 -2.93
CA VAL A 63 90.78 16.49 -1.57
C VAL A 63 89.69 17.11 -0.67
N PHE A 64 89.53 16.66 0.58
CA PHE A 64 89.51 17.48 1.81
C PHE A 64 89.19 16.60 3.05
N SER A 65 90.24 16.34 3.82
CA SER A 65 90.34 15.97 5.25
C SER A 65 89.52 16.89 6.16
N GLU A 66 89.10 16.58 7.40
CA GLU A 66 89.34 15.54 8.42
C GLU A 66 88.21 15.76 9.49
N LEU A 67 87.54 14.73 10.02
CA LEU A 67 87.72 14.12 11.37
C LEU A 67 87.60 15.14 12.55
N SER A 68 86.91 14.90 13.68
CA SER A 68 86.60 13.64 14.38
C SER A 68 85.79 13.88 15.68
N SER A 69 84.99 12.86 16.03
CA SER A 69 84.85 12.24 17.37
C SER A 69 84.12 12.92 18.56
N THR A 70 83.00 12.29 18.92
CA THR A 70 82.55 11.78 20.26
C THR A 70 83.61 11.65 21.38
N PRO A 71 83.30 11.26 22.65
CA PRO A 71 82.03 11.05 23.39
C PRO A 71 82.07 11.58 24.87
N GLY A 72 81.05 11.29 25.70
CA GLY A 72 81.31 11.02 27.13
C GLY A 72 80.21 11.36 28.15
N TYR A 73 79.47 10.34 28.57
CA TYR A 73 78.86 10.07 29.90
C TYR A 73 79.27 11.04 31.05
N GLY A 74 78.40 11.57 31.92
CA GLY A 74 77.29 10.95 32.64
C GLY A 74 77.66 10.78 34.12
N ARG A 75 76.91 11.40 35.06
CA ARG A 75 76.43 10.84 36.37
C ARG A 75 76.11 11.88 37.45
N ARG A 76 74.94 11.64 38.06
CA ARG A 76 74.58 11.59 39.49
C ARG A 76 75.03 12.70 40.46
N ARG A 77 74.02 13.33 41.05
CA ARG A 77 74.06 13.97 42.37
C ARG A 77 73.74 12.97 43.48
N THR A 78 74.49 13.02 44.57
CA THR A 78 74.03 12.67 45.94
C THR A 78 74.77 13.53 46.96
N SER A 79 73.99 14.35 47.68
CA SER A 79 73.99 14.64 49.13
C SER A 79 75.24 15.06 49.92
N PHE A 80 75.02 16.13 50.71
CA PHE A 80 75.27 16.25 52.17
C PHE A 80 76.48 17.07 52.68
N SER A 81 76.14 18.24 53.25
CA SER A 81 76.48 18.76 54.60
C SER A 81 77.91 19.15 55.03
N SER A 82 77.90 20.17 55.90
CA SER A 82 78.85 20.52 56.98
C SER A 82 80.07 21.38 56.61
N ARG A 83 80.71 22.13 57.51
CA ARG A 83 80.36 22.89 58.73
C ARG A 83 81.68 23.59 59.12
N ALA A 84 81.59 24.85 59.53
CA ALA A 84 82.44 25.60 60.48
C ALA A 84 84.00 25.63 60.41
N SER A 85 84.48 26.89 60.42
CA SER A 85 85.44 27.51 61.38
C SER A 85 86.95 27.22 61.37
N SER A 86 87.67 28.35 61.27
CA SER A 86 88.90 28.78 61.98
C SER A 86 90.22 28.03 61.80
N VAL A 87 91.29 28.77 61.47
CA VAL A 87 92.34 29.24 62.40
C VAL A 87 93.36 30.11 61.62
N THR A 88 93.86 31.16 62.27
CA THR A 88 94.94 32.09 61.87
C THR A 88 96.29 31.40 61.60
N PRO A 89 97.29 32.10 61.05
CA PRO A 89 98.43 32.43 61.91
C PRO A 89 99.17 33.76 61.65
N THR A 90 99.80 34.19 62.72
CA THR A 90 100.73 35.29 62.99
C THR A 90 102.09 35.12 62.27
N TRP A 91 102.87 36.22 62.11
CA TRP A 91 104.29 36.40 62.52
C TRP A 91 105.03 37.51 61.71
N ALA A 92 105.72 38.38 62.45
CA ALA A 92 106.83 39.24 62.00
C ALA A 92 108.18 38.48 62.17
N PRO A 93 109.34 38.96 61.65
CA PRO A 93 110.19 39.87 62.45
C PRO A 93 111.10 40.87 61.66
N SER A 94 111.62 41.89 62.37
CA SER A 94 112.73 42.85 62.06
C SER A 94 114.13 42.13 61.99
N PRO A 95 115.36 42.75 61.89
CA PRO A 95 115.84 44.07 62.38
C PRO A 95 117.04 44.75 61.64
N CYS A 96 117.66 45.75 62.33
CA CYS A 96 118.96 46.44 62.14
C CYS A 96 118.83 47.84 61.49
N ASP A 97 118.97 48.99 62.16
CA ASP A 97 119.87 49.52 63.21
C ASP A 97 121.19 50.11 62.69
N SER A 98 121.63 51.21 63.33
CA SER A 98 122.88 51.99 63.14
C SER A 98 122.84 53.08 62.05
N SER A 99 123.33 54.32 62.23
CA SER A 99 123.99 54.99 63.36
C SER A 99 124.29 56.46 62.98
N ASN A 100 124.19 57.35 63.96
CA ASN A 100 124.97 58.58 64.20
C ASN A 100 125.83 59.19 63.08
N ALA A 101 125.69 60.52 62.89
CA ALA A 101 126.82 61.43 62.77
C ALA A 101 126.48 62.81 63.36
N SER A 102 127.02 63.06 64.55
CA SER A 102 127.33 64.38 65.09
C SER A 102 128.58 64.93 64.37
N VAL A 103 128.99 66.15 64.73
CA VAL A 103 130.17 66.92 64.28
C VAL A 103 129.85 67.71 63.01
N GLY A 104 130.07 69.01 62.91
CA GLY A 104 130.90 69.91 63.68
C GLY A 104 131.31 71.03 62.74
N SER A 105 131.51 72.21 63.30
CA SER A 105 131.90 73.45 62.65
C SER A 105 132.96 73.29 61.55
N GLY A 106 132.71 73.88 60.37
CA GLY A 106 133.74 74.22 59.39
C GLY A 106 133.82 73.39 58.10
N ALA A 107 132.74 73.29 57.32
CA ALA A 107 132.81 72.88 55.91
C ALA A 107 132.68 74.11 55.00
N SER A 108 133.60 74.27 54.05
CA SER A 108 133.60 75.41 53.12
C SER A 108 132.47 75.27 52.08
N ARG A 109 131.95 76.41 51.58
CA ARG A 109 130.79 76.54 50.69
C ARG A 109 130.79 75.61 49.46
N GLU A 110 131.97 75.18 49.02
CA GLU A 110 132.16 74.38 47.81
C GLU A 110 131.79 72.89 47.98
N GLU A 111 132.05 72.29 49.15
CA GLU A 111 131.69 70.89 49.43
C GLU A 111 130.18 70.68 49.61
N ILE A 112 129.47 71.68 50.17
CA ILE A 112 128.01 71.64 50.32
C ILE A 112 127.33 71.69 48.95
N LEU A 113 127.86 72.46 48.01
CA LEU A 113 127.35 72.53 46.64
C LEU A 113 127.59 71.22 45.87
N ALA A 114 128.73 70.56 46.06
CA ALA A 114 129.02 69.25 45.46
C ALA A 114 128.11 68.15 46.01
N MET A 115 127.91 68.07 47.33
CA MET A 115 126.96 67.11 47.93
C MET A 115 125.52 67.38 47.51
N LEU A 116 125.12 68.66 47.36
CA LEU A 116 123.80 69.00 46.83
C LEU A 116 123.65 68.56 45.37
N ALA A 117 124.67 68.73 44.52
CA ALA A 117 124.63 68.28 43.13
C ALA A 117 124.52 66.76 43.03
N GLU A 118 125.30 66.01 43.82
CA GLU A 118 125.23 64.54 43.85
C GLU A 118 123.88 64.06 44.40
N LYS A 119 123.33 64.72 45.44
CA LYS A 119 121.97 64.44 45.93
C LYS A 119 120.91 64.80 44.90
N THR A 120 121.10 65.85 44.10
CA THR A 120 120.18 66.23 43.02
C THR A 120 120.20 65.20 41.89
N GLU A 121 121.38 64.66 41.54
CA GLU A 121 121.50 63.58 40.56
C GLU A 121 120.95 62.25 41.09
N GLN A 122 121.12 61.97 42.38
CA GLN A 122 120.51 60.81 43.04
C GLN A 122 118.97 60.93 43.04
N VAL A 123 118.44 62.12 43.33
CA VAL A 123 117.01 62.43 43.23
C VAL A 123 116.53 62.27 41.80
N ALA A 124 117.21 62.82 40.79
CA ALA A 124 116.84 62.67 39.39
C ALA A 124 116.85 61.19 38.93
N ARG A 125 117.80 60.37 39.41
CA ARG A 125 117.82 58.93 39.15
C ARG A 125 116.67 58.20 39.83
N LEU A 126 116.30 58.58 41.05
CA LEU A 126 115.14 58.03 41.75
C LEU A 126 113.83 58.47 41.09
N GLU A 127 113.73 59.71 40.64
CA GLU A 127 112.59 60.25 39.88
C GLU A 127 112.43 59.52 38.54
N GLY A 128 113.52 59.26 37.82
CA GLY A 128 113.50 58.45 36.60
C GLY A 128 113.05 56.99 36.84
N LYS A 129 113.50 56.37 37.94
CA LYS A 129 113.02 55.04 38.35
C LYS A 129 111.55 55.06 38.76
N ILE A 130 111.11 56.08 39.49
CA ILE A 130 109.70 56.28 39.87
C ILE A 130 108.84 56.46 38.62
N GLN A 131 109.30 57.24 37.64
CA GLN A 131 108.59 57.44 36.37
C GLN A 131 108.56 56.17 35.51
N GLY A 132 109.63 55.38 35.52
CA GLY A 132 109.67 54.04 34.91
C GLY A 132 108.69 53.07 35.58
N MET A 133 108.68 53.02 36.92
CA MET A 133 107.71 52.22 37.69
C MET A 133 106.28 52.69 37.46
N ALA A 134 106.03 54.00 37.41
CA ALA A 134 104.71 54.56 37.11
C ALA A 134 104.24 54.24 35.69
N SER A 135 105.16 54.21 34.73
CA SER A 135 104.86 53.81 33.34
C SER A 135 104.54 52.32 33.25
N LEU A 136 105.30 51.48 33.95
CA LEU A 136 105.03 50.04 34.04
C LEU A 136 103.68 49.77 34.73
N ILE A 137 103.36 50.48 35.82
CA ILE A 137 102.05 50.38 36.50
C ILE A 137 100.90 50.77 35.56
N LYS A 138 101.08 51.84 34.77
CA LYS A 138 100.08 52.24 33.77
C LYS A 138 99.89 51.18 32.69
N GLU A 139 100.97 50.56 32.23
CA GLU A 139 100.91 49.48 31.25
C GLU A 139 100.27 48.21 31.82
N THR A 140 100.63 47.80 33.05
CA THR A 140 99.97 46.69 33.75
C THR A 140 98.50 46.96 33.98
N ASN A 141 98.11 48.19 34.34
CA ASN A 141 96.70 48.56 34.49
C ASN A 141 95.96 48.50 33.15
N ARG A 142 96.55 48.99 32.05
CA ARG A 142 95.94 48.83 30.71
C ARG A 142 95.76 47.36 30.32
N THR A 143 96.75 46.50 30.60
CA THR A 143 96.62 45.07 30.32
C THR A 143 95.56 44.40 31.19
N LYS A 144 95.44 44.81 32.46
CA LYS A 144 94.41 44.36 33.39
C LYS A 144 93.03 44.76 32.88
N ASP A 145 92.83 46.03 32.53
CA ASP A 145 91.55 46.54 32.00
C ASP A 145 91.15 45.79 30.72
N MET A 146 92.10 45.52 29.82
CA MET A 146 91.85 44.71 28.61
C MET A 146 91.46 43.26 28.92
N LEU A 147 92.07 42.65 29.94
CA LEU A 147 91.73 41.28 30.36
C LEU A 147 90.39 41.23 31.09
N GLU A 148 90.08 42.23 31.92
CA GLU A 148 88.77 42.40 32.56
C GLU A 148 87.67 42.60 31.52
N GLU A 149 87.90 43.43 30.49
CA GLU A 149 86.95 43.61 29.40
C GLU A 149 86.73 42.31 28.60
N LYS A 150 87.80 41.55 28.32
CA LYS A 150 87.69 40.24 27.65
C LYS A 150 86.94 39.23 28.51
N LEU A 151 87.23 39.18 29.81
CA LEU A 151 86.55 38.30 30.76
C LEU A 151 85.06 38.66 30.88
N GLU A 152 84.73 39.96 30.96
CA GLU A 152 83.35 40.44 31.00
C GLU A 152 82.61 40.13 29.69
N LYS A 153 83.26 40.29 28.53
CA LYS A 153 82.70 39.87 27.23
C LYS A 153 82.44 38.37 27.19
N GLN A 154 83.40 37.55 27.63
CA GLN A 154 83.24 36.10 27.67
C GLN A 154 82.11 35.69 28.63
N GLN A 155 82.02 36.33 29.80
CA GLN A 155 80.96 36.08 30.78
C GLN A 155 79.58 36.46 30.22
N LYS A 156 79.46 37.64 29.58
CA LYS A 156 78.23 38.06 28.90
C LYS A 156 77.84 37.09 27.78
N GLU A 157 78.81 36.60 27.01
CA GLU A 157 78.56 35.64 25.94
C GLU A 157 78.11 34.27 26.50
N SER A 158 78.73 33.79 27.59
CA SER A 158 78.28 32.56 28.26
C SER A 158 76.88 32.70 28.86
N SER A 159 76.55 33.85 29.46
CA SER A 159 75.21 34.10 30.01
C SER A 159 74.16 34.18 28.90
N ARG A 160 74.49 34.79 27.75
CA ARG A 160 73.60 34.80 26.57
C ARG A 160 73.35 33.39 26.05
N LYS A 161 74.39 32.58 25.86
CA LYS A 161 74.23 31.18 25.41
C LYS A 161 73.36 30.35 26.37
N LEU A 162 73.49 30.59 27.68
CA LEU A 162 72.68 29.90 28.68
C LEU A 162 71.22 30.35 28.61
N GLN A 163 70.98 31.66 28.44
CA GLN A 163 69.64 32.21 28.24
C GLN A 163 68.99 31.68 26.96
N ASP A 164 69.70 31.64 25.84
CA ASP A 164 69.19 31.11 24.57
C ASP A 164 68.79 29.62 24.70
N LEU A 165 69.59 28.83 25.42
CA LEU A 165 69.27 27.43 25.72
C LEU A 165 68.03 27.29 26.61
N ASP A 166 67.91 28.12 27.65
CA ASP A 166 66.74 28.11 28.53
C ASP A 166 65.46 28.51 27.76
N GLU A 167 65.54 29.53 26.90
CA GLU A 167 64.44 29.94 26.01
C GLU A 167 64.05 28.81 25.04
N GLU A 168 65.03 28.10 24.45
CA GLU A 168 64.77 26.91 23.63
C GLU A 168 64.07 25.79 24.41
N PHE A 169 64.53 25.49 25.63
CA PHE A 169 63.90 24.46 26.46
C PHE A 169 62.46 24.84 26.82
N GLU A 170 62.22 26.10 27.15
CA GLU A 170 60.90 26.60 27.50
C GLU A 170 59.95 26.53 26.30
N GLN A 171 60.41 26.88 25.10
CA GLN A 171 59.66 26.71 23.85
C GLN A 171 59.35 25.23 23.56
N ARG A 172 60.30 24.31 23.77
CA ARG A 172 60.06 22.86 23.61
C ARG A 172 59.01 22.36 24.58
N ILE A 173 59.06 22.79 25.85
CA ILE A 173 58.06 22.43 26.87
C ILE A 173 56.68 22.93 26.47
N ILE A 174 56.55 24.19 26.03
CA ILE A 174 55.29 24.78 25.58
C ILE A 174 54.74 23.99 24.37
N LYS A 175 55.60 23.66 23.40
CA LYS A 175 55.22 22.88 22.22
C LYS A 175 54.70 21.49 22.61
N ILE A 176 55.42 20.76 23.48
CA ILE A 176 54.99 19.45 23.97
C ILE A 176 53.64 19.53 24.69
N LYS A 177 53.44 20.54 25.54
CA LYS A 177 52.16 20.77 26.22
C LYS A 177 51.03 21.02 25.22
N SER A 178 51.24 21.87 24.22
CA SER A 178 50.26 22.16 23.17
C SER A 178 49.92 20.91 22.35
N ASP A 179 50.92 20.13 21.95
CA ASP A 179 50.70 18.92 21.17
C ASP A 179 50.01 17.82 21.98
N HIS A 180 50.32 17.71 23.28
CA HIS A 180 49.61 16.82 24.20
C HIS A 180 48.14 17.22 24.39
N GLU A 181 47.86 18.52 24.53
CA GLU A 181 46.49 19.04 24.64
C GLU A 181 45.68 18.77 23.36
N LYS A 182 46.29 18.95 22.17
CA LYS A 182 45.67 18.59 20.89
C LYS A 182 45.37 17.09 20.81
N ALA A 183 46.32 16.24 21.21
CA ALA A 183 46.13 14.79 21.23
C ALA A 183 44.99 14.37 22.18
N LEU A 184 44.88 15.00 23.36
CA LEU A 184 43.78 14.75 24.30
C LEU A 184 42.42 15.17 23.71
N LYS A 185 42.35 16.33 23.05
CA LYS A 185 41.11 16.78 22.37
C LYS A 185 40.70 15.82 21.25
N GLN A 186 41.66 15.37 20.44
CA GLN A 186 41.40 14.37 19.38
C GLN A 186 40.92 13.03 19.96
N LYS A 187 41.55 12.56 21.04
CA LYS A 187 41.13 11.33 21.73
C LYS A 187 39.71 11.47 22.32
N SER A 188 39.41 12.62 22.92
CA SER A 188 38.06 12.88 23.45
C SER A 188 37.01 12.92 22.35
N GLN A 189 37.31 13.54 21.21
CA GLN A 189 36.42 13.53 20.04
C GLN A 189 36.20 12.12 19.51
N PHE A 190 37.26 11.31 19.41
CA PHE A 190 37.16 9.92 18.97
C PHE A 190 36.26 9.08 19.90
N ILE A 191 36.44 9.22 21.22
CA ILE A 191 35.59 8.53 22.21
C ILE A 191 34.12 8.96 22.03
N GLN A 192 33.86 10.26 21.84
CA GLN A 192 32.52 10.76 21.62
C GLN A 192 31.87 10.16 20.36
N TYR A 193 32.60 10.14 19.23
CA TYR A 193 32.12 9.49 18.01
C TYR A 193 31.87 8.01 18.20
N GLN A 194 32.72 7.31 18.94
CA GLN A 194 32.54 5.89 19.25
C GLN A 194 31.27 5.67 20.10
N THR A 195 31.02 6.50 21.12
CA THR A 195 29.81 6.41 21.95
C THR A 195 28.53 6.74 21.18
N ASP A 196 28.58 7.72 20.26
CA ASP A 196 27.43 8.04 19.42
C ASP A 196 27.14 6.95 18.39
N ALA A 197 28.19 6.31 17.85
CA ALA A 197 28.05 5.18 16.93
C ALA A 197 27.43 3.96 17.64
N THR A 198 27.88 3.63 18.85
CA THR A 198 27.29 2.53 19.62
C THR A 198 25.86 2.80 20.04
N ARG A 199 25.53 4.04 20.45
CA ARG A 199 24.16 4.45 20.75
C ARG A 199 23.24 4.32 19.53
N LYS A 200 23.66 4.82 18.36
CA LYS A 200 22.89 4.68 17.12
C LYS A 200 22.72 3.23 16.70
N ALA A 201 23.73 2.39 16.90
CA ALA A 201 23.62 0.96 16.63
C ALA A 201 22.56 0.28 17.54
N ALA A 202 22.52 0.64 18.83
CA ALA A 202 21.51 0.16 19.76
C ALA A 202 20.09 0.62 19.37
N GLU A 203 19.92 1.89 19.01
CA GLU A 203 18.63 2.43 18.52
C GLU A 203 18.16 1.71 17.24
N ILE A 204 19.08 1.38 16.32
CA ILE A 204 18.76 0.61 15.11
C ILE A 204 18.29 -0.81 15.46
N LEU A 205 18.96 -1.48 16.40
CA LEU A 205 18.56 -2.82 16.84
C LEU A 205 17.18 -2.82 17.50
N GLU A 206 16.87 -1.82 18.31
CA GLU A 206 15.56 -1.68 18.94
C GLU A 206 14.46 -1.43 17.91
N LYS A 207 14.69 -0.53 16.95
CA LYS A 207 13.76 -0.30 15.83
C LYS A 207 13.59 -1.53 14.95
N SER A 208 14.66 -2.29 14.71
CA SER A 208 14.59 -3.56 13.98
C SER A 208 13.69 -4.55 14.69
N LYS A 209 13.82 -4.66 16.03
CA LYS A 209 12.97 -5.54 16.83
C LYS A 209 11.50 -5.12 16.80
N GLN A 210 11.22 -3.82 16.87
CA GLN A 210 9.85 -3.30 16.76
C GLN A 210 9.24 -3.58 15.38
N LEU A 211 10.04 -3.52 14.31
CA LEU A 211 9.60 -3.91 12.97
C LEU A 211 9.29 -5.42 12.90
N ASP A 212 10.14 -6.27 13.47
CA ASP A 212 9.89 -7.73 13.51
C ASP A 212 8.59 -8.07 14.29
N GLU A 213 8.31 -7.35 15.38
CA GLU A 213 7.08 -7.51 16.17
C GLU A 213 5.84 -7.06 15.36
N LEU A 214 5.93 -5.96 14.61
CA LEU A 214 4.87 -5.50 13.71
C LEU A 214 4.63 -6.47 12.55
N ASP A 215 5.68 -7.01 11.95
CA ASP A 215 5.59 -7.99 10.86
C ASP A 215 4.93 -9.30 11.34
N GLN A 216 5.24 -9.74 12.57
CA GLN A 216 4.57 -10.90 13.18
C GLN A 216 3.08 -10.63 13.42
N GLU A 217 2.71 -9.45 13.89
CA GLU A 217 1.32 -9.10 14.13
C GLU A 217 0.54 -8.96 12.82
N TYR A 218 1.15 -8.36 11.79
CA TYR A 218 0.60 -8.31 10.44
C TYR A 218 0.40 -9.73 9.87
N ALA A 219 1.36 -10.64 10.07
CA ALA A 219 1.24 -12.03 9.63
C ALA A 219 0.07 -12.76 10.32
N LYS A 220 -0.16 -12.53 11.62
CA LYS A 220 -1.32 -13.08 12.34
C LYS A 220 -2.63 -12.52 11.80
N GLN A 221 -2.73 -11.20 11.65
CA GLN A 221 -3.93 -10.56 11.10
C GLN A 221 -4.23 -11.05 9.67
N LYS A 222 -3.21 -11.23 8.85
CA LYS A 222 -3.35 -11.81 7.51
C LYS A 222 -3.85 -13.26 7.54
N ALA A 223 -3.39 -14.08 8.49
CA ALA A 223 -3.88 -15.44 8.67
C ALA A 223 -5.34 -15.48 9.14
N GLU A 224 -5.72 -14.60 10.08
CA GLU A 224 -7.10 -14.45 10.56
C GLU A 224 -8.04 -14.00 9.43
N LEU A 225 -7.64 -13.00 8.63
CA LEU A 225 -8.38 -12.57 7.44
C LEU A 225 -8.57 -13.73 6.45
N GLY A 226 -7.53 -14.54 6.22
CA GLY A 226 -7.63 -15.75 5.40
C GLY A 226 -8.69 -16.73 5.94
N SER A 227 -8.69 -16.99 7.24
CA SER A 227 -9.68 -17.89 7.86
C SER A 227 -11.11 -17.35 7.79
N LEU A 228 -11.29 -16.04 7.91
CA LEU A 228 -12.58 -15.37 7.77
C LEU A 228 -13.07 -15.40 6.31
N GLN A 229 -12.17 -15.25 5.34
CA GLN A 229 -12.45 -15.39 3.92
C GLN A 229 -12.96 -16.81 3.61
N ASP A 230 -12.24 -17.84 4.07
CA ASP A 230 -12.65 -19.24 3.90
C ASP A 230 -14.02 -19.50 4.52
N ARG A 231 -14.29 -18.92 5.70
CA ARG A 231 -15.59 -19.01 6.37
C ARG A 231 -16.70 -18.31 5.59
N LEU A 232 -16.41 -17.16 4.98
CA LEU A 232 -17.34 -16.44 4.12
C LEU A 232 -17.69 -17.28 2.88
N ASP A 233 -16.71 -17.93 2.27
CA ASP A 233 -16.89 -18.80 1.11
C ASP A 233 -17.69 -20.06 1.43
N ASP A 234 -17.49 -20.64 2.62
CA ASP A 234 -18.33 -21.73 3.13
C ASP A 234 -19.78 -21.28 3.33
N LEU A 235 -20.00 -20.12 3.95
CA LEU A 235 -21.35 -19.57 4.16
C LEU A 235 -22.02 -19.21 2.83
N ALA A 236 -21.28 -18.69 1.85
CA ALA A 236 -21.78 -18.43 0.50
C ALA A 236 -22.21 -19.73 -0.19
N ARG A 237 -21.40 -20.80 -0.09
CA ARG A 237 -21.76 -22.13 -0.59
C ARG A 237 -23.03 -22.67 0.08
N GLU A 238 -23.15 -22.57 1.40
CA GLU A 238 -24.37 -22.97 2.11
C GLU A 238 -25.60 -22.15 1.66
N ARG A 239 -25.46 -20.84 1.51
CA ARG A 239 -26.54 -19.97 0.99
C ARG A 239 -27.03 -20.43 -0.38
N THR A 240 -26.13 -20.74 -1.32
CA THR A 240 -26.54 -21.24 -2.65
C THR A 240 -27.29 -22.57 -2.58
N LYS A 241 -26.93 -23.46 -1.65
CA LYS A 241 -27.67 -24.72 -1.42
C LYS A 241 -29.07 -24.45 -0.90
N TYR A 242 -29.24 -23.50 0.03
CA TYR A 242 -30.56 -23.11 0.54
C TYR A 242 -31.40 -22.45 -0.55
N GLU A 243 -30.84 -21.54 -1.35
CA GLU A 243 -31.55 -20.92 -2.48
C GLU A 243 -31.99 -21.95 -3.53
N ALA A 244 -31.17 -22.98 -3.80
CA ALA A 244 -31.55 -24.08 -4.69
C ALA A 244 -32.72 -24.91 -4.12
N ARG A 245 -32.69 -25.21 -2.81
CA ARG A 245 -33.78 -25.91 -2.12
C ARG A 245 -35.06 -25.08 -2.10
N GLU A 246 -34.96 -23.78 -1.87
CA GLU A 246 -36.09 -22.84 -1.89
C GLU A 246 -36.73 -22.81 -3.27
N LYS A 247 -35.93 -22.67 -4.35
CA LYS A 247 -36.43 -22.75 -5.73
C LYS A 247 -37.14 -24.09 -6.00
N GLN A 248 -36.58 -25.21 -5.56
CA GLN A 248 -37.23 -26.52 -5.69
C GLN A 248 -38.57 -26.57 -4.94
N LEU A 249 -38.62 -26.10 -3.70
CA LEU A 249 -39.87 -26.06 -2.92
C LEU A 249 -40.90 -25.14 -3.58
N GLN A 250 -40.48 -24.00 -4.12
CA GLN A 250 -41.38 -23.07 -4.82
C GLN A 250 -41.94 -23.67 -6.11
N THR A 251 -41.14 -24.43 -6.87
CA THR A 251 -41.66 -25.19 -8.03
C THR A 251 -42.68 -26.27 -7.62
N LYS A 252 -42.49 -26.93 -6.47
CA LYS A 252 -43.47 -27.88 -5.94
C LYS A 252 -44.76 -27.20 -5.49
N VAL A 253 -44.66 -26.06 -4.78
CA VAL A 253 -45.83 -25.27 -4.35
C VAL A 253 -46.64 -24.81 -5.56
N THR A 254 -46.00 -24.23 -6.57
CA THR A 254 -46.71 -23.79 -7.79
C THR A 254 -47.34 -24.95 -8.57
N SER A 255 -46.74 -26.15 -8.53
CA SER A 255 -47.37 -27.35 -9.11
C SER A 255 -48.62 -27.77 -8.34
N ILE A 256 -48.55 -27.81 -7.01
CA ILE A 256 -49.69 -28.16 -6.15
C ILE A 256 -50.79 -27.09 -6.24
N GLU A 257 -50.44 -25.82 -6.37
CA GLU A 257 -51.41 -24.73 -6.59
C GLU A 257 -52.17 -24.91 -7.90
N LYS A 258 -51.47 -25.26 -8.99
CA LYS A 258 -52.09 -25.56 -10.30
C LYS A 258 -53.04 -26.76 -10.22
N GLU A 259 -52.62 -27.82 -9.54
CA GLU A 259 -53.47 -29.00 -9.32
C GLU A 259 -54.71 -28.64 -8.48
N ASN A 260 -54.54 -27.88 -7.39
CA ASN A 260 -55.65 -27.39 -6.57
C ASN A 260 -56.60 -26.45 -7.32
N THR A 261 -56.11 -25.67 -8.30
CA THR A 261 -57.00 -24.88 -9.17
C THR A 261 -57.76 -25.78 -10.14
N SER A 262 -57.10 -26.75 -10.78
CA SER A 262 -57.75 -27.71 -11.68
C SER A 262 -58.85 -28.49 -10.96
N LEU A 263 -58.56 -29.03 -9.77
CA LEU A 263 -59.53 -29.76 -8.96
C LEU A 263 -60.70 -28.87 -8.51
N ARG A 264 -60.45 -27.59 -8.21
CA ARG A 264 -61.53 -26.63 -7.90
C ARG A 264 -62.40 -26.34 -9.11
N ASP A 265 -61.80 -26.20 -10.29
CA ASP A 265 -62.55 -25.98 -11.53
C ASP A 265 -63.40 -27.21 -11.90
N GLU A 266 -62.85 -28.41 -11.76
CA GLU A 266 -63.58 -29.68 -11.91
C GLU A 266 -64.73 -29.81 -10.89
N LEU A 267 -64.49 -29.44 -9.63
CA LEU A 267 -65.54 -29.42 -8.61
C LEU A 267 -66.64 -28.41 -8.95
N ASN A 268 -66.29 -27.20 -9.39
CA ASN A 268 -67.26 -26.19 -9.79
C ASN A 268 -68.07 -26.63 -11.01
N GLN A 269 -67.42 -27.29 -11.97
CA GLN A 269 -68.05 -27.87 -13.15
C GLN A 269 -69.07 -28.93 -12.74
N THR A 270 -68.68 -29.91 -11.90
CA THR A 270 -69.58 -30.96 -11.42
C THR A 270 -70.73 -30.42 -10.57
N VAL A 271 -70.50 -29.40 -9.74
CA VAL A 271 -71.57 -28.71 -8.98
C VAL A 271 -72.54 -27.98 -9.92
N SER A 272 -72.03 -27.33 -10.98
CA SER A 272 -72.86 -26.67 -11.99
C SER A 272 -73.70 -27.68 -12.77
N GLU A 273 -73.11 -28.82 -13.13
CA GLU A 273 -73.83 -29.93 -13.78
C GLU A 273 -74.88 -30.54 -12.85
N LEU A 274 -74.55 -30.78 -11.57
CA LEU A 274 -75.47 -31.31 -10.57
C LEU A 274 -76.66 -30.36 -10.34
N THR A 275 -76.40 -29.06 -10.20
CA THR A 275 -77.45 -28.05 -10.03
C THR A 275 -78.35 -27.97 -11.26
N GLN A 276 -77.78 -28.01 -12.48
CA GLN A 276 -78.55 -28.09 -13.71
C GLN A 276 -79.43 -29.35 -13.77
N LYS A 277 -78.88 -30.51 -13.41
CA LYS A 277 -79.61 -31.80 -13.37
C LYS A 277 -80.71 -31.80 -12.32
N SER A 278 -80.46 -31.25 -11.14
CA SER A 278 -81.48 -31.06 -10.09
C SER A 278 -82.62 -30.16 -10.58
N LEU A 279 -82.31 -29.07 -11.29
CA LEU A 279 -83.31 -28.17 -11.85
C LEU A 279 -84.11 -28.83 -12.99
N GLN A 280 -83.48 -29.70 -13.79
CA GLN A 280 -84.18 -30.55 -14.76
C GLN A 280 -85.10 -31.56 -14.07
N LEU A 281 -84.63 -32.23 -13.02
CA LEU A 281 -85.43 -33.17 -12.22
C LEU A 281 -86.66 -32.49 -11.64
N SER A 282 -86.51 -31.33 -11.01
CA SER A 282 -87.64 -30.58 -10.45
C SER A 282 -88.67 -30.18 -11.51
N ARG A 283 -88.24 -29.82 -12.73
CA ARG A 283 -89.17 -29.56 -13.86
C ARG A 283 -89.91 -30.83 -14.29
N THR A 284 -89.22 -31.96 -14.37
CA THR A 284 -89.85 -33.24 -14.73
C THR A 284 -90.79 -33.75 -13.64
N GLU A 285 -90.45 -33.56 -12.36
CA GLU A 285 -91.32 -33.88 -11.22
C GLU A 285 -92.59 -33.04 -11.25
N LYS A 286 -92.48 -31.72 -11.49
CA LYS A 286 -93.65 -30.84 -11.62
C LYS A 286 -94.54 -31.26 -12.78
N SER A 287 -93.95 -31.55 -13.95
CA SER A 287 -94.71 -32.05 -15.10
C SER A 287 -95.38 -33.40 -14.80
N MET A 288 -94.73 -34.28 -14.04
CA MET A 288 -95.32 -35.55 -13.60
C MET A 288 -96.51 -35.29 -12.68
N GLU A 289 -96.37 -34.40 -11.70
CA GLU A 289 -97.44 -34.02 -10.78
C GLU A 289 -98.64 -33.40 -11.52
N ASP A 290 -98.38 -32.52 -12.49
CA ASP A 290 -99.40 -31.93 -13.37
C ASP A 290 -100.17 -33.04 -14.14
N THR A 291 -99.47 -33.97 -14.80
CA THR A 291 -100.11 -35.09 -15.50
C THR A 291 -100.85 -36.05 -14.56
N GLN A 292 -100.38 -36.21 -13.31
CA GLN A 292 -101.03 -37.03 -12.31
C GLN A 292 -102.33 -36.37 -11.81
N SER A 293 -102.33 -35.05 -11.64
CA SER A 293 -103.52 -34.24 -11.35
C SER A 293 -104.54 -34.30 -12.49
N GLU A 294 -104.09 -34.17 -13.73
CA GLU A 294 -104.93 -34.36 -14.92
C GLU A 294 -105.57 -35.75 -14.94
N LEU A 295 -104.78 -36.81 -14.73
CA LEU A 295 -105.28 -38.18 -14.63
C LEU A 295 -106.30 -38.35 -13.49
N ALA A 296 -106.08 -37.71 -12.33
CA ALA A 296 -107.02 -37.75 -11.23
C ALA A 296 -108.34 -37.06 -11.59
N SER A 297 -108.29 -35.89 -12.24
CA SER A 297 -109.48 -35.17 -12.73
C SER A 297 -110.23 -35.96 -13.82
N LEU A 298 -109.49 -36.65 -14.70
CA LEU A 298 -110.06 -37.50 -15.74
C LEU A 298 -110.72 -38.74 -15.13
N ARG A 299 -110.12 -39.34 -14.09
CA ARG A 299 -110.74 -40.41 -13.31
C ARG A 299 -112.02 -39.92 -12.63
N GLN A 300 -112.01 -38.74 -12.03
CA GLN A 300 -113.19 -38.17 -11.37
C GLN A 300 -114.32 -37.91 -12.36
N SER A 301 -114.03 -37.29 -13.51
CA SER A 301 -115.03 -37.08 -14.57
C SER A 301 -115.54 -38.40 -15.15
N TYR A 302 -114.67 -39.38 -15.37
CA TYR A 302 -115.08 -40.73 -15.77
C TYR A 302 -116.01 -41.37 -14.74
N THR A 303 -115.71 -41.26 -13.44
CA THR A 303 -116.62 -41.77 -12.39
C THR A 303 -117.94 -41.03 -12.34
N PHE A 304 -117.94 -39.71 -12.58
CA PHE A 304 -119.17 -38.91 -12.68
C PHE A 304 -120.04 -39.37 -13.85
N TYR A 305 -119.48 -39.47 -15.06
CA TYR A 305 -120.21 -39.94 -16.24
C TYR A 305 -120.67 -41.39 -16.10
N LYS A 306 -119.87 -42.26 -15.49
CA LYS A 306 -120.27 -43.63 -15.15
C LYS A 306 -121.48 -43.64 -14.22
N ASN A 307 -121.45 -42.84 -13.15
CA ASN A 307 -122.57 -42.77 -12.21
C ASN A 307 -123.82 -42.18 -12.88
N GLN A 308 -123.67 -41.12 -13.67
CA GLN A 308 -124.77 -40.51 -14.43
C GLN A 308 -125.40 -41.50 -15.41
N THR A 309 -124.59 -42.23 -16.18
CA THR A 309 -125.10 -43.25 -17.11
C THR A 309 -125.78 -44.40 -16.36
N THR A 310 -125.28 -44.80 -15.18
CA THR A 310 -125.97 -45.81 -14.35
C THR A 310 -127.31 -45.31 -13.80
N THR A 311 -127.42 -44.04 -13.39
CA THR A 311 -128.70 -43.46 -12.93
C THR A 311 -129.69 -43.33 -14.08
N GLU A 312 -129.25 -42.86 -15.25
CA GLU A 312 -130.08 -42.78 -16.46
C GLU A 312 -130.57 -44.17 -16.90
N LEU A 313 -129.72 -45.20 -16.80
CA LEU A 313 -130.11 -46.59 -17.05
C LEU A 313 -131.16 -47.06 -16.04
N HIS A 314 -130.98 -46.77 -14.76
CA HIS A 314 -131.96 -47.12 -13.72
C HIS A 314 -133.30 -46.41 -13.95
N GLU A 315 -133.30 -45.11 -14.29
CA GLU A 315 -134.52 -44.39 -14.65
C GLU A 315 -135.22 -44.99 -15.87
N LYS A 316 -134.46 -45.39 -16.89
CA LYS A 316 -135.01 -46.08 -18.05
C LYS A 316 -135.58 -47.45 -17.67
N GLN A 317 -134.94 -48.18 -16.76
CA GLN A 317 -135.45 -49.45 -16.25
C GLN A 317 -136.77 -49.27 -15.51
N VAL A 318 -136.89 -48.28 -14.61
CA VAL A 318 -138.14 -47.93 -13.93
C VAL A 318 -139.24 -47.53 -14.92
N LYS A 319 -138.89 -46.80 -15.99
CA LYS A 319 -139.84 -46.46 -17.06
C LYS A 319 -140.33 -47.70 -17.81
N ILE A 320 -139.45 -48.68 -18.04
CA ILE A 320 -139.82 -49.96 -18.65
C ILE A 320 -140.79 -50.71 -17.73
N GLU A 321 -140.47 -50.83 -16.44
CA GLU A 321 -141.34 -51.47 -15.44
C GLU A 321 -142.74 -50.82 -15.39
N ASN A 322 -142.82 -49.49 -15.42
CA ASN A 322 -144.10 -48.76 -15.47
C ASN A 322 -144.90 -49.03 -16.77
N ILE A 323 -144.21 -49.17 -17.90
CA ILE A 323 -144.86 -49.50 -19.18
C ILE A 323 -145.35 -50.95 -19.16
N GLU A 324 -144.58 -51.88 -18.57
CA GLU A 324 -144.97 -53.28 -18.40
C GLU A 324 -146.22 -53.40 -17.50
N GLU A 325 -146.30 -52.66 -16.39
CA GLU A 325 -147.49 -52.61 -15.52
C GLU A 325 -148.72 -52.08 -16.27
N ARG A 326 -148.53 -51.00 -17.06
CA ARG A 326 -149.58 -50.42 -17.92
C ARG A 326 -150.05 -51.40 -18.99
N ASN A 327 -149.13 -52.17 -19.58
CA ASN A 327 -149.47 -53.20 -20.55
C ASN A 327 -150.30 -54.31 -19.87
N GLY A 328 -149.95 -54.71 -18.64
CA GLY A 328 -150.74 -55.68 -17.85
C GLY A 328 -152.16 -55.19 -17.50
N ASP A 329 -152.36 -53.88 -17.28
CA ASP A 329 -153.70 -53.28 -17.12
C ASP A 329 -154.51 -53.29 -18.42
N LEU A 330 -153.85 -53.05 -19.56
CA LEU A 330 -154.49 -53.08 -20.88
C LEU A 330 -154.81 -54.50 -21.32
N GLU A 331 -153.97 -55.48 -21.02
CA GLU A 331 -154.24 -56.91 -21.21
C GLU A 331 -155.42 -57.38 -20.36
N ARG A 332 -155.56 -56.87 -19.11
CA ARG A 332 -156.76 -57.09 -18.27
C ARG A 332 -158.03 -56.48 -18.84
N ARG A 333 -157.95 -55.32 -19.52
CA ARG A 333 -159.11 -54.68 -20.19
C ARG A 333 -159.49 -55.32 -21.52
N LEU A 334 -158.56 -56.00 -22.19
CA LEU A 334 -158.83 -56.70 -23.44
C LEU A 334 -159.51 -58.06 -23.21
N GLN A 335 -159.47 -58.58 -21.98
CA GLN A 335 -160.12 -59.83 -21.58
C GLN A 335 -161.63 -59.67 -21.28
N ASP A 336 -162.10 -58.45 -21.02
CA ASP A 336 -163.49 -58.15 -20.66
C ASP A 336 -164.24 -57.42 -21.79
N CYS A 337 -165.43 -57.96 -22.14
CA CYS A 337 -166.50 -57.40 -23.00
C CYS A 337 -166.51 -57.79 -24.50
N LYS A 338 -167.19 -58.91 -24.81
CA LYS A 338 -167.89 -59.16 -26.10
C LYS A 338 -169.33 -58.64 -26.06
N LEU A 339 -169.84 -58.34 -27.26
CA LEU A 339 -170.90 -57.41 -27.70
C LEU A 339 -172.37 -57.92 -27.67
N SER A 340 -173.31 -57.00 -27.97
CA SER A 340 -174.67 -57.23 -28.54
C SER A 340 -175.01 -56.12 -29.57
N GLY A 341 -175.74 -56.44 -30.64
CA GLY A 341 -176.11 -55.54 -31.75
C GLY A 341 -177.60 -55.13 -31.79
N ASN A 342 -177.99 -54.24 -32.72
CA ASN A 342 -179.15 -54.41 -33.61
C ASN A 342 -179.31 -53.23 -34.61
N ASP A 343 -179.96 -53.55 -35.72
CA ASP A 343 -179.94 -52.96 -37.06
C ASP A 343 -181.05 -51.90 -37.36
N LYS A 344 -180.81 -51.13 -38.45
CA LYS A 344 -181.78 -50.61 -39.47
C LYS A 344 -182.78 -49.47 -39.13
N TYR A 345 -182.51 -48.25 -39.66
CA TYR A 345 -183.52 -47.33 -40.25
C TYR A 345 -182.85 -46.12 -40.97
N GLY A 346 -181.97 -46.25 -41.96
CA GLY A 346 -182.02 -47.20 -43.07
C GLY A 346 -182.94 -46.78 -44.22
N ALA A 347 -183.93 -45.91 -44.00
CA ALA A 347 -184.95 -45.69 -45.03
C ALA A 347 -185.36 -44.24 -45.34
N LEU A 348 -185.15 -43.27 -44.43
CA LEU A 348 -185.68 -41.90 -44.62
C LEU A 348 -184.68 -40.90 -45.24
N GLU A 349 -183.37 -41.20 -45.22
CA GLU A 349 -182.31 -40.32 -45.77
C GLU A 349 -182.39 -40.14 -47.29
N ARG A 350 -183.05 -41.06 -48.02
CA ARG A 350 -183.05 -41.09 -49.49
C ARG A 350 -183.92 -40.01 -50.14
N GLU A 351 -184.87 -39.42 -49.42
CA GLU A 351 -185.73 -38.36 -49.98
C GLU A 351 -185.09 -36.96 -49.84
N ARG A 352 -184.06 -36.82 -48.99
CA ARG A 352 -183.24 -35.60 -48.84
C ARG A 352 -182.27 -35.38 -50.01
N GLN A 353 -181.83 -36.47 -50.64
CA GLN A 353 -180.79 -36.46 -51.69
C GLN A 353 -181.21 -35.73 -52.96
N THR A 354 -182.49 -35.79 -53.35
CA THR A 354 -182.97 -35.21 -54.62
C THR A 354 -183.13 -33.69 -54.58
N LEU A 355 -183.24 -33.08 -53.40
CA LEU A 355 -183.24 -31.62 -53.24
C LEU A 355 -181.82 -31.03 -53.13
N GLU A 356 -180.81 -31.83 -52.79
CA GLU A 356 -179.39 -31.42 -52.72
C GLU A 356 -178.71 -31.32 -54.11
N GLU A 357 -179.15 -32.08 -55.11
CA GLU A 357 -178.54 -32.09 -56.45
C GLU A 357 -178.68 -30.75 -57.21
N ARG A 358 -179.78 -30.01 -57.02
CA ARG A 358 -179.97 -28.71 -57.70
C ARG A 358 -179.17 -27.56 -57.07
N LEU A 359 -178.67 -27.72 -55.85
CA LEU A 359 -177.83 -26.73 -55.14
C LEU A 359 -176.32 -26.97 -55.38
N SER A 360 -175.97 -28.18 -55.83
CA SER A 360 -174.61 -28.60 -56.21
C SER A 360 -174.10 -27.91 -57.48
N GLU A 361 -174.93 -27.82 -58.53
CA GLU A 361 -174.49 -27.33 -59.85
C GLU A 361 -174.10 -25.84 -59.84
N ALA A 362 -174.77 -25.02 -59.01
CA ALA A 362 -174.44 -23.60 -58.83
C ALA A 362 -173.12 -23.38 -58.05
N ARG A 363 -172.71 -24.33 -57.21
CA ARG A 363 -171.43 -24.27 -56.45
C ARG A 363 -170.23 -24.69 -57.30
N LYS A 364 -170.45 -25.48 -58.36
CA LYS A 364 -169.38 -25.99 -59.23
C LYS A 364 -168.74 -24.90 -60.09
N GLN A 365 -169.54 -23.98 -60.64
CA GLN A 365 -169.04 -22.90 -61.52
C GLN A 365 -168.21 -21.84 -60.78
N LEU A 366 -168.44 -21.64 -59.47
CA LEU A 366 -167.71 -20.66 -58.65
C LEU A 366 -166.38 -21.24 -58.09
N SER A 367 -166.28 -22.57 -57.98
CA SER A 367 -165.07 -23.29 -57.58
C SER A 367 -163.97 -23.23 -58.65
N GLU A 368 -164.34 -23.43 -59.92
CA GLU A 368 -163.39 -23.48 -61.04
C GLU A 368 -162.67 -22.14 -61.27
N SER A 369 -163.38 -21.01 -61.15
CA SER A 369 -162.75 -19.69 -61.28
C SER A 369 -161.83 -19.33 -60.09
N ARG A 370 -162.02 -19.95 -58.92
CA ARG A 370 -161.19 -19.74 -57.72
C ARG A 370 -159.91 -20.58 -57.77
N ALA A 371 -159.99 -21.80 -58.30
CA ALA A 371 -158.84 -22.69 -58.50
C ALA A 371 -157.80 -22.08 -59.47
N ALA A 372 -158.26 -21.54 -60.61
CA ALA A 372 -157.36 -20.97 -61.62
C ALA A 372 -156.58 -19.73 -61.13
N SER A 373 -157.17 -18.93 -60.24
CA SER A 373 -156.47 -17.78 -59.62
C SER A 373 -155.44 -18.23 -58.59
N ASN A 374 -155.75 -19.27 -57.81
CA ASN A 374 -154.88 -19.80 -56.76
C ASN A 374 -153.61 -20.45 -57.34
N ASP A 375 -153.72 -21.15 -58.48
CA ASP A 375 -152.56 -21.74 -59.18
C ASP A 375 -151.58 -20.67 -59.68
N ARG A 376 -152.11 -19.52 -60.12
CA ARG A 376 -151.30 -18.37 -60.56
C ARG A 376 -150.58 -17.69 -59.39
N ILE A 377 -151.22 -17.62 -58.22
CA ILE A 377 -150.60 -17.11 -56.99
C ILE A 377 -149.52 -18.06 -56.48
N ASN A 378 -149.77 -19.38 -56.50
CA ASN A 378 -148.82 -20.39 -56.05
C ASN A 378 -147.56 -20.44 -56.92
N THR A 379 -147.71 -20.32 -58.24
CA THR A 379 -146.57 -20.26 -59.17
C THR A 379 -145.70 -19.02 -58.96
N LEU A 380 -146.31 -17.84 -58.76
CA LEU A 380 -145.57 -16.62 -58.41
C LEU A 380 -144.90 -16.71 -57.02
N GLY A 381 -145.57 -17.31 -56.03
CA GLY A 381 -144.98 -17.57 -54.71
C GLY A 381 -143.76 -18.48 -54.77
N SER A 382 -143.81 -19.55 -55.56
CA SER A 382 -142.66 -20.45 -55.77
C SER A 382 -141.47 -19.75 -56.43
N LEU A 383 -141.72 -18.86 -57.39
CA LEU A 383 -140.66 -18.10 -58.07
C LEU A 383 -139.99 -17.12 -57.11
N VAL A 384 -140.76 -16.43 -56.27
CA VAL A 384 -140.24 -15.50 -55.25
C VAL A 384 -139.40 -16.23 -54.21
N SER A 385 -139.85 -17.39 -53.71
CA SER A 385 -139.04 -18.21 -52.79
C SER A 385 -137.73 -18.66 -53.43
N THR A 386 -137.77 -19.10 -54.69
CA THR A 386 -136.57 -19.54 -55.42
C THR A 386 -135.57 -18.40 -55.63
N LEU A 387 -136.07 -17.19 -55.92
CA LEU A 387 -135.22 -16.00 -56.06
C LEU A 387 -134.63 -15.54 -54.72
N ASN A 388 -135.40 -15.55 -53.63
CA ASN A 388 -134.90 -15.20 -52.29
C ASN A 388 -133.85 -16.18 -51.81
N GLU A 389 -134.07 -17.48 -51.98
CA GLU A 389 -133.10 -18.51 -51.62
C GLU A 389 -131.82 -18.40 -52.47
N ARG A 390 -131.93 -17.94 -53.73
CA ARG A 390 -130.76 -17.65 -54.57
C ARG A 390 -130.02 -16.39 -54.12
N LEU A 391 -130.72 -15.38 -53.63
CA LEU A 391 -130.15 -14.13 -53.14
C LEU A 391 -129.41 -14.35 -51.81
N GLU A 392 -130.01 -15.08 -50.88
CA GLU A 392 -129.40 -15.44 -49.59
C GLU A 392 -128.12 -16.30 -49.77
N ARG A 393 -128.13 -17.25 -50.71
CA ARG A 393 -126.92 -17.99 -51.11
C ARG A 393 -125.82 -17.08 -51.69
N LYS A 394 -126.18 -16.00 -52.39
CA LYS A 394 -125.20 -15.06 -52.94
C LYS A 394 -124.65 -14.12 -51.86
N GLU A 395 -125.47 -13.69 -50.91
CA GLU A 395 -125.04 -12.89 -49.77
C GLU A 395 -124.10 -13.67 -48.85
N THR A 396 -124.42 -14.92 -48.52
CA THR A 396 -123.55 -15.81 -47.73
C THR A 396 -122.23 -16.13 -48.43
N ALA A 397 -122.25 -16.36 -49.75
CA ALA A 397 -121.01 -16.52 -50.52
C ALA A 397 -120.13 -15.25 -50.53
N LEU A 398 -120.76 -14.07 -50.56
CA LEU A 398 -120.05 -12.79 -50.54
C LEU A 398 -119.42 -12.51 -49.18
N THR A 399 -120.12 -12.78 -48.07
CA THR A 399 -119.56 -12.61 -46.72
C THR A 399 -118.40 -13.56 -46.46
N GLU A 400 -118.51 -14.80 -46.92
CA GLU A 400 -117.42 -15.78 -46.81
C GLU A 400 -116.20 -15.37 -47.66
N CYS A 401 -116.42 -14.86 -48.88
CA CYS A 401 -115.34 -14.33 -49.72
C CYS A 401 -114.62 -13.15 -49.05
N LYS A 402 -115.35 -12.25 -48.37
CA LYS A 402 -114.74 -11.14 -47.62
C LYS A 402 -113.92 -11.63 -46.44
N ARG A 403 -114.48 -12.55 -45.64
CA ARG A 403 -113.79 -13.18 -44.50
C ARG A 403 -112.49 -13.87 -44.91
N MET A 404 -112.52 -14.59 -46.03
CA MET A 404 -111.31 -15.21 -46.60
C MET A 404 -110.26 -14.17 -47.01
N HIS A 405 -110.68 -13.08 -47.66
CA HIS A 405 -109.78 -12.00 -48.07
C HIS A 405 -109.19 -11.23 -46.85
N GLU A 406 -109.95 -11.09 -45.77
CA GLU A 406 -109.49 -10.49 -44.51
C GLU A 406 -108.43 -11.37 -43.81
N ILE A 407 -108.63 -12.69 -43.81
CA ILE A 407 -107.64 -13.63 -43.26
C ILE A 407 -106.36 -13.62 -44.11
N GLU A 408 -106.48 -13.61 -45.44
CA GLU A 408 -105.32 -13.54 -46.33
C GLU A 408 -104.54 -12.23 -46.17
N THR A 409 -105.24 -11.10 -46.03
CA THR A 409 -104.58 -9.79 -45.81
C THR A 409 -103.92 -9.71 -44.43
N ALA A 410 -104.54 -10.25 -43.38
CA ALA A 410 -103.92 -10.37 -42.06
C ALA A 410 -102.66 -11.27 -42.10
N SER A 411 -102.73 -12.43 -42.75
CA SER A 411 -101.58 -13.33 -42.92
C SER A 411 -100.43 -12.69 -43.70
N LEU A 412 -100.74 -11.93 -44.76
CA LEU A 412 -99.74 -11.20 -45.53
C LEU A 412 -99.11 -10.08 -44.69
N LYS A 413 -99.90 -9.39 -43.86
CA LYS A 413 -99.40 -8.34 -42.97
C LYS A 413 -98.45 -8.90 -41.90
N ASP A 414 -98.79 -10.04 -41.30
CA ASP A 414 -97.92 -10.73 -40.33
C ASP A 414 -96.62 -11.22 -40.99
N LYS A 415 -96.69 -11.69 -42.25
CA LYS A 415 -95.50 -12.07 -43.02
C LYS A 415 -94.62 -10.85 -43.30
N ILE A 416 -95.21 -9.71 -43.68
CA ILE A 416 -94.47 -8.47 -43.92
C ILE A 416 -93.78 -8.02 -42.62
N SER A 417 -94.49 -7.98 -41.50
CA SER A 417 -93.92 -7.61 -40.19
C SER A 417 -92.76 -8.52 -39.79
N ASN A 418 -92.90 -9.84 -39.97
CA ASN A 418 -91.82 -10.78 -39.69
C ASN A 418 -90.61 -10.59 -40.61
N LEU A 419 -90.83 -10.27 -41.90
CA LEU A 419 -89.75 -9.99 -42.83
C LEU A 419 -89.04 -8.68 -42.50
N GLU A 420 -89.78 -7.64 -42.09
CA GLU A 420 -89.23 -6.37 -41.63
C GLU A 420 -88.37 -6.53 -40.37
N GLU A 421 -88.83 -7.30 -39.37
CA GLU A 421 -88.08 -7.58 -38.15
C GLU A 421 -86.80 -8.38 -38.44
N ARG A 422 -86.88 -9.36 -39.35
CA ARG A 422 -85.71 -10.11 -39.82
C ARG A 422 -84.72 -9.24 -40.58
N LEU A 423 -85.21 -8.30 -41.40
CA LEU A 423 -84.37 -7.35 -42.13
C LEU A 423 -83.67 -6.39 -41.16
N ALA A 424 -84.38 -5.86 -40.16
CA ALA A 424 -83.82 -5.00 -39.13
C ALA A 424 -82.75 -5.72 -38.30
N SER A 425 -83.02 -6.96 -37.89
CA SER A 425 -82.05 -7.81 -37.18
C SER A 425 -80.81 -8.08 -38.03
N SER A 426 -80.98 -8.39 -39.32
CA SER A 426 -79.87 -8.56 -40.26
C SER A 426 -79.07 -7.27 -40.47
N SER A 427 -79.73 -6.11 -40.51
CA SER A 427 -79.08 -4.81 -40.65
C SER A 427 -78.25 -4.46 -39.42
N HIS A 428 -78.77 -4.72 -38.21
CA HIS A 428 -78.03 -4.50 -36.95
C HIS A 428 -76.79 -5.40 -36.91
N LEU A 429 -76.92 -6.67 -37.29
CA LEU A 429 -75.80 -7.61 -37.32
C LEU A 429 -74.68 -7.16 -38.29
N LEU A 430 -75.05 -6.61 -39.45
CA LEU A 430 -74.10 -6.06 -40.41
C LEU A 430 -73.39 -4.82 -39.87
N GLN A 431 -74.09 -3.96 -39.14
CA GLN A 431 -73.51 -2.78 -38.50
C GLN A 431 -72.53 -3.16 -37.38
N ASP A 432 -72.89 -4.15 -36.55
CA ASP A 432 -71.98 -4.68 -35.52
C ASP A 432 -70.72 -5.26 -36.18
N LYS A 433 -70.87 -6.05 -37.25
CA LYS A 433 -69.75 -6.60 -38.01
C LYS A 433 -68.86 -5.53 -38.65
N ALA A 434 -69.43 -4.43 -39.13
CA ALA A 434 -68.67 -3.29 -39.65
C ALA A 434 -67.84 -2.63 -38.54
N SER A 435 -68.43 -2.40 -37.36
CA SER A 435 -67.72 -1.83 -36.21
C SER A 435 -66.62 -2.77 -35.67
N GLU A 436 -66.84 -4.09 -35.70
CA GLU A 436 -65.82 -5.10 -35.38
C GLU A 436 -64.66 -5.05 -36.39
N SER A 437 -64.97 -4.89 -37.69
CA SER A 437 -63.96 -4.77 -38.74
C SER A 437 -63.09 -3.51 -38.56
N GLU A 438 -63.69 -2.37 -38.24
CA GLU A 438 -62.96 -1.13 -37.96
C GLU A 438 -62.05 -1.27 -36.72
N ARG A 439 -62.56 -1.89 -35.65
CA ARG A 439 -61.74 -2.20 -34.45
C ARG A 439 -60.59 -3.14 -34.78
N MET A 440 -60.83 -4.16 -35.60
CA MET A 440 -59.79 -5.09 -36.03
C MET A 440 -58.72 -4.39 -36.87
N GLN A 441 -59.12 -3.49 -37.78
CA GLN A 441 -58.17 -2.71 -38.59
C GLN A 441 -57.34 -1.73 -37.76
N ALA A 442 -57.94 -1.09 -36.74
CA ALA A 442 -57.20 -0.26 -35.79
C ALA A 442 -56.20 -1.07 -34.95
N LEU A 443 -56.57 -2.29 -34.55
CA LEU A 443 -55.65 -3.20 -33.85
C LEU A 443 -54.49 -3.64 -34.75
N ILE A 444 -54.73 -3.92 -36.02
CA ILE A 444 -53.67 -4.25 -37.00
C ILE A 444 -52.68 -3.08 -37.14
N GLN A 445 -53.16 -1.86 -37.37
CA GLN A 445 -52.29 -0.67 -37.47
C GLN A 445 -51.48 -0.43 -36.20
N LYS A 446 -52.10 -0.65 -35.03
CA LYS A 446 -51.41 -0.53 -33.75
C LYS A 446 -50.32 -1.60 -33.59
N ASN A 447 -50.57 -2.84 -34.01
CA ASN A 447 -49.55 -3.89 -34.00
C ASN A 447 -48.38 -3.57 -34.93
N GLU A 448 -48.64 -3.10 -36.15
CA GLU A 448 -47.59 -2.68 -37.09
C GLU A 448 -46.73 -1.53 -36.53
N GLN A 449 -47.36 -0.60 -35.80
CA GLN A 449 -46.63 0.47 -35.11
C GLN A 449 -45.72 -0.08 -34.01
N LEU A 450 -46.25 -0.98 -33.17
CA LEU A 450 -45.48 -1.62 -32.10
C LEU A 450 -44.32 -2.46 -32.65
N GLU A 451 -44.50 -3.16 -33.77
CA GLU A 451 -43.42 -3.89 -34.44
C GLU A 451 -42.31 -2.95 -34.93
N ARG A 452 -42.68 -1.81 -35.53
CA ARG A 452 -41.70 -0.79 -35.95
C ARG A 452 -40.97 -0.15 -34.77
N ASP A 453 -41.66 0.08 -33.66
CA ASP A 453 -41.06 0.61 -32.43
C ASP A 453 -40.10 -0.41 -31.79
N LEU A 454 -40.48 -1.69 -31.76
CA LEU A 454 -39.62 -2.78 -31.28
C LEU A 454 -38.37 -2.94 -32.15
N GLU A 455 -38.50 -2.85 -33.47
CA GLU A 455 -37.35 -2.97 -34.37
C GLU A 455 -36.39 -1.78 -34.21
N ARG A 456 -36.91 -0.55 -34.06
CA ARG A 456 -36.08 0.63 -33.73
C ARG A 456 -35.37 0.47 -32.39
N ALA A 457 -36.05 -0.04 -31.36
CA ALA A 457 -35.43 -0.30 -30.07
C ALA A 457 -34.30 -1.34 -30.18
N ARG A 458 -34.50 -2.41 -30.96
CA ARG A 458 -33.47 -3.43 -31.22
C ARG A 458 -32.26 -2.85 -31.96
N GLN A 459 -32.49 -2.04 -32.99
CA GLN A 459 -31.41 -1.39 -33.73
C GLN A 459 -30.60 -0.44 -32.86
N ASN A 460 -31.28 0.37 -32.04
CA ASN A 460 -30.60 1.25 -31.08
C ASN A 460 -29.78 0.46 -30.07
N MET A 461 -30.33 -0.61 -29.49
CA MET A 461 -29.60 -1.49 -28.56
C MET A 461 -28.39 -2.16 -29.22
N ASN A 462 -28.52 -2.61 -30.47
CA ASN A 462 -27.40 -3.17 -31.22
C ASN A 462 -26.32 -2.13 -31.53
N CYS A 463 -26.68 -0.89 -31.88
CA CYS A 463 -25.71 0.19 -32.08
C CYS A 463 -24.98 0.57 -30.79
N THR A 464 -25.70 0.65 -29.66
CA THR A 464 -25.08 0.91 -28.35
C THR A 464 -24.19 -0.25 -27.90
N SER A 465 -24.61 -1.50 -28.15
CA SER A 465 -23.79 -2.70 -27.86
C SER A 465 -22.49 -2.67 -28.65
N LYS A 466 -22.56 -2.45 -29.98
CA LYS A 466 -21.36 -2.37 -30.83
C LYS A 466 -20.40 -1.26 -30.39
N SER A 467 -20.93 -0.09 -30.05
CA SER A 467 -20.11 1.02 -29.53
C SER A 467 -19.44 0.67 -28.20
N ALA A 468 -20.15 -0.02 -27.30
CA ALA A 468 -19.57 -0.52 -26.06
C ALA A 468 -18.51 -1.60 -26.31
N ASP A 469 -18.75 -2.53 -27.24
CA ASP A 469 -17.79 -3.59 -27.62
C ASP A 469 -16.51 -2.98 -28.24
N GLU A 470 -16.65 -1.95 -29.08
CA GLU A 470 -15.51 -1.20 -29.63
C GLU A 470 -14.73 -0.45 -28.54
N GLN A 471 -15.41 0.16 -27.56
CA GLN A 471 -14.76 0.79 -26.42
C GLN A 471 -14.02 -0.23 -25.54
N ILE A 472 -14.62 -1.39 -25.29
CA ILE A 472 -13.98 -2.49 -24.56
C ILE A 472 -12.74 -2.95 -25.31
N SER A 473 -12.84 -3.21 -26.62
CA SER A 473 -11.69 -3.64 -27.43
C SER A 473 -10.56 -2.61 -27.42
N ASN A 474 -10.88 -1.32 -27.47
CA ASN A 474 -9.87 -0.25 -27.37
C ASN A 474 -9.20 -0.23 -25.99
N MET A 475 -9.96 -0.33 -24.90
CA MET A 475 -9.39 -0.39 -23.55
C MET A 475 -8.55 -1.64 -23.32
N GLU A 476 -8.99 -2.80 -23.82
CA GLU A 476 -8.22 -4.05 -23.77
C GLU A 476 -6.89 -3.92 -24.54
N SER A 477 -6.90 -3.27 -25.70
CA SER A 477 -5.67 -3.03 -26.46
C SER A 477 -4.69 -2.11 -25.72
N GLU A 478 -5.19 -1.09 -25.03
CA GLU A 478 -4.36 -0.18 -24.24
C GLU A 478 -3.83 -0.85 -22.97
N ILE A 479 -4.64 -1.69 -22.31
CA ILE A 479 -4.20 -2.52 -21.18
C ILE A 479 -3.07 -3.45 -21.63
N ASN A 480 -3.22 -4.16 -22.73
CA ASN A 480 -2.17 -5.05 -23.25
C ASN A 480 -0.89 -4.29 -23.57
N ARG A 481 -0.99 -3.09 -24.17
CA ARG A 481 0.16 -2.23 -24.45
C ARG A 481 0.89 -1.78 -23.18
N LEU A 482 0.14 -1.41 -22.14
CA LEU A 482 0.70 -1.02 -20.85
C LEU A 482 1.32 -2.22 -20.12
N GLU A 483 0.72 -3.41 -20.23
CA GLU A 483 1.27 -4.65 -19.68
C GLU A 483 2.59 -5.03 -20.36
N ASP A 484 2.66 -4.94 -21.70
CA ASP A 484 3.90 -5.17 -22.45
C ASP A 484 5.01 -4.19 -22.06
N LEU A 485 4.67 -2.90 -21.90
CA LEU A 485 5.63 -1.90 -21.42
C LEU A 485 6.11 -2.21 -19.99
N ARG A 486 5.20 -2.63 -19.10
CA ARG A 486 5.56 -3.03 -17.73
C ARG A 486 6.49 -4.25 -17.71
N ILE A 487 6.24 -5.22 -18.59
CA ILE A 487 7.09 -6.42 -18.74
C ILE A 487 8.48 -6.00 -19.25
N GLN A 488 8.55 -5.14 -20.26
CA GLN A 488 9.81 -4.63 -20.79
C GLN A 488 10.62 -3.86 -19.73
N GLU A 489 9.97 -2.98 -18.97
CA GLU A 489 10.60 -2.26 -17.86
C GLU A 489 11.14 -3.23 -16.79
N HIS A 490 10.35 -4.25 -16.44
CA HIS A 490 10.77 -5.28 -15.50
C HIS A 490 12.01 -6.04 -16.01
N GLU A 491 12.01 -6.47 -17.28
CA GLU A 491 13.16 -7.14 -17.90
C GLU A 491 14.40 -6.24 -17.93
N GLU A 492 14.25 -4.96 -18.21
CA GLU A 492 15.35 -4.00 -18.19
C GLU A 492 15.93 -3.82 -16.78
N VAL A 493 15.07 -3.69 -15.78
CA VAL A 493 15.49 -3.61 -14.36
C VAL A 493 16.21 -4.89 -13.96
N GLN A 494 15.70 -6.06 -14.37
CA GLN A 494 16.32 -7.34 -14.09
C GLN A 494 17.69 -7.48 -14.77
N LYS A 495 17.85 -7.02 -16.01
CA LYS A 495 19.14 -6.96 -16.71
C LYS A 495 20.12 -6.01 -16.01
N LYS A 496 19.66 -4.84 -15.55
CA LYS A 496 20.48 -3.88 -14.78
C LYS A 496 20.92 -4.48 -13.43
N MET A 497 20.00 -5.14 -12.72
CA MET A 497 20.31 -5.86 -11.48
C MET A 497 21.37 -6.96 -11.71
N GLY A 498 21.23 -7.74 -12.78
CA GLY A 498 22.22 -8.75 -13.16
C GLY A 498 23.62 -8.17 -13.39
N ARG A 499 23.73 -7.02 -14.05
CA ARG A 499 25.01 -6.31 -14.24
C ARG A 499 25.60 -5.79 -12.94
N LEU A 500 24.77 -5.23 -12.04
CA LEU A 500 25.21 -4.76 -10.73
C LEU A 500 25.75 -5.91 -9.88
N ASN A 501 25.07 -7.05 -9.87
CA ASN A 501 25.53 -8.24 -9.15
C ASN A 501 26.88 -8.76 -9.69
N GLU A 502 27.11 -8.68 -11.00
CA GLU A 502 28.40 -9.10 -11.57
C GLU A 502 29.53 -8.14 -11.19
N ILE A 503 29.27 -6.83 -11.23
CA ILE A 503 30.20 -5.81 -10.73
C ILE A 503 30.50 -6.02 -9.24
N GLU A 504 29.49 -6.31 -8.43
CA GLU A 504 29.65 -6.60 -6.99
C GLU A 504 30.58 -7.79 -6.76
N LYS A 505 30.41 -8.89 -7.51
CA LYS A 505 31.32 -10.04 -7.45
C LYS A 505 32.75 -9.66 -7.84
N GLU A 506 32.94 -8.88 -8.91
CA GLU A 506 34.27 -8.42 -9.32
C GLU A 506 34.96 -7.58 -8.24
N TYR A 507 34.22 -6.69 -7.57
CA TYR A 507 34.76 -5.91 -6.45
C TYR A 507 35.05 -6.79 -5.24
N SER A 508 34.22 -7.79 -4.94
CA SER A 508 34.48 -8.75 -3.87
C SER A 508 35.79 -9.50 -4.11
N VAL A 509 36.01 -10.01 -5.34
CA VAL A 509 37.25 -10.70 -5.70
C VAL A 509 38.46 -9.76 -5.56
N ARG A 510 38.35 -8.50 -6.01
CA ARG A 510 39.41 -7.50 -5.85
C ARG A 510 39.72 -7.21 -4.39
N VAL A 511 38.70 -7.09 -3.54
CA VAL A 511 38.88 -6.90 -2.10
C VAL A 511 39.64 -8.07 -1.48
N ASP A 512 39.31 -9.31 -1.86
CA ASP A 512 40.00 -10.49 -1.32
C ASP A 512 41.45 -10.59 -1.83
N GLN A 513 41.72 -10.19 -3.07
CA GLN A 513 43.10 -10.06 -3.58
C GLN A 513 43.91 -9.02 -2.79
N TYR A 514 43.33 -7.87 -2.47
CA TYR A 514 44.01 -6.85 -1.66
C TYR A 514 44.24 -7.32 -0.23
N LYS A 515 43.28 -8.03 0.38
CA LYS A 515 43.46 -8.64 1.71
C LYS A 515 44.62 -9.64 1.71
N GLN A 516 44.68 -10.52 0.71
CA GLN A 516 45.79 -11.48 0.59
C GLN A 516 47.12 -10.75 0.45
N ARG A 517 47.18 -9.70 -0.39
CA ARG A 517 48.42 -8.92 -0.58
C ARG A 517 48.87 -8.23 0.71
N ILE A 518 47.95 -7.74 1.53
CA ILE A 518 48.26 -7.15 2.83
C ILE A 518 48.79 -8.23 3.79
N ALA A 519 48.18 -9.42 3.82
CA ALA A 519 48.63 -10.52 4.67
C ALA A 519 50.06 -10.96 4.32
N ASP A 520 50.38 -11.12 3.02
CA ASP A 520 51.73 -11.49 2.56
C ASP A 520 52.78 -10.42 2.98
N LEU A 521 52.40 -9.13 2.90
CA LEU A 521 53.25 -8.01 3.31
C LEU A 521 53.43 -7.94 4.84
N GLU A 522 52.41 -8.29 5.61
CA GLU A 522 52.51 -8.37 7.07
C GLU A 522 53.42 -9.52 7.49
N GLU A 523 53.36 -10.68 6.82
CA GLU A 523 54.25 -11.81 7.04
C GLU A 523 55.71 -11.46 6.72
N GLU A 524 55.99 -10.80 5.58
CA GLU A 524 57.35 -10.35 5.24
C GLU A 524 57.90 -9.35 6.28
N LYS A 525 57.04 -8.48 6.84
CA LYS A 525 57.43 -7.56 7.91
C LYS A 525 57.82 -8.32 9.18
N GLU A 526 57.01 -9.29 9.59
CA GLU A 526 57.26 -10.10 10.78
C GLU A 526 58.55 -10.90 10.65
N GLN A 527 58.82 -11.47 9.46
CA GLN A 527 60.08 -12.16 9.17
C GLN A 527 61.30 -11.22 9.29
N LEU A 528 61.27 -10.05 8.65
CA LEU A 528 62.36 -9.07 8.74
C LEU A 528 62.58 -8.55 10.17
N GLN A 529 61.50 -8.40 10.94
CA GLN A 529 61.59 -7.99 12.33
C GLN A 529 62.22 -9.10 13.20
N GLY A 530 61.79 -10.35 13.01
CA GLY A 530 62.36 -11.50 13.73
C GLY A 530 63.85 -11.72 13.42
N GLU A 531 64.27 -11.53 12.16
CA GLU A 531 65.69 -11.56 11.78
C GLU A 531 66.51 -10.45 12.47
N LEU A 532 65.95 -9.24 12.56
CA LEU A 532 66.58 -8.11 13.23
C LEU A 532 66.73 -8.37 14.74
N ASP A 533 65.69 -8.89 15.38
CA ASP A 533 65.70 -9.21 16.82
C ASP A 533 66.74 -10.30 17.12
N SER A 534 66.79 -11.37 16.32
CA SER A 534 67.79 -12.43 16.44
C SER A 534 69.23 -11.92 16.25
N GLN A 535 69.49 -11.09 15.24
CA GLN A 535 70.82 -10.48 15.06
C GLN A 535 71.18 -9.50 16.19
N THR A 536 70.20 -8.85 16.81
CA THR A 536 70.41 -7.99 17.99
C THR A 536 70.87 -8.80 19.19
N GLU A 537 70.24 -9.95 19.44
CA GLU A 537 70.63 -10.87 20.52
C GLU A 537 72.05 -11.42 20.31
N GLU A 538 72.38 -11.83 19.08
CA GLU A 538 73.73 -12.29 18.74
C GLU A 538 74.79 -11.19 18.93
N LEU A 539 74.50 -9.95 18.52
CA LEU A 539 75.37 -8.79 18.74
C LEU A 539 75.61 -8.57 20.24
N GLN A 540 74.55 -8.63 21.05
CA GLN A 540 74.64 -8.48 22.50
C GLN A 540 75.52 -9.57 23.13
N GLN A 541 75.39 -10.82 22.68
CA GLN A 541 76.21 -11.93 23.16
C GLN A 541 77.70 -11.77 22.79
N VAL A 542 78.01 -11.34 21.57
CA VAL A 542 79.40 -11.08 21.13
C VAL A 542 80.00 -9.91 21.92
N SER A 543 79.21 -8.86 22.19
CA SER A 543 79.63 -7.73 23.02
C SER A 543 79.99 -8.17 24.44
N LEU A 544 79.15 -8.99 25.08
CA LEU A 544 79.43 -9.55 26.40
C LEU A 544 80.71 -10.40 26.40
N CYS A 545 80.90 -11.26 25.39
CA CYS A 545 82.11 -12.06 25.25
C CYS A 545 83.37 -11.19 25.09
N LEU A 546 83.27 -10.07 24.38
CA LEU A 546 84.35 -9.10 24.20
C LEU A 546 84.69 -8.40 25.52
N GLU A 547 83.68 -7.97 26.30
CA GLU A 547 83.87 -7.36 27.63
C GLU A 547 84.57 -8.32 28.59
N ASP A 548 84.12 -9.58 28.64
CA ASP A 548 84.75 -10.66 29.40
C ASP A 548 86.21 -10.90 29.00
N ALA A 549 86.51 -10.90 27.70
CA ALA A 549 87.88 -11.04 27.21
C ALA A 549 88.75 -9.84 27.61
N MET A 550 88.20 -8.62 27.54
CA MET A 550 88.90 -7.40 27.94
C MET A 550 89.21 -7.37 29.43
N THR A 551 88.27 -7.74 30.30
CA THR A 551 88.49 -7.80 31.76
C THR A 551 89.58 -8.81 32.13
N ARG A 552 89.52 -10.04 31.58
CA ARG A 552 90.56 -11.08 31.79
C ARG A 552 91.94 -10.67 31.25
N THR A 553 91.97 -9.87 30.19
CA THR A 553 93.22 -9.34 29.62
C THR A 553 93.81 -8.25 30.51
N ASN A 554 92.98 -7.35 31.04
CA ASN A 554 93.43 -6.35 32.02
C ASN A 554 93.97 -7.00 33.30
N GLU A 555 93.34 -8.08 33.77
CA GLU A 555 93.84 -8.87 34.89
C GLU A 555 95.22 -9.47 34.61
N LEU A 556 95.45 -10.05 33.42
CA LEU A 556 96.80 -10.50 33.02
C LEU A 556 97.81 -9.35 32.94
N LYS A 557 97.43 -8.18 32.41
CA LYS A 557 98.32 -7.01 32.37
C LYS A 557 98.75 -6.60 33.77
N SER A 558 97.84 -6.59 34.73
CA SER A 558 98.15 -6.36 36.15
C SER A 558 99.10 -7.42 36.72
N GLN A 559 98.90 -8.70 36.37
CA GLN A 559 99.80 -9.78 36.79
C GLN A 559 101.21 -9.65 36.20
N ILE A 560 101.32 -9.28 34.92
CA ILE A 560 102.62 -9.02 34.26
C ILE A 560 103.33 -7.85 34.95
N ALA A 561 102.64 -6.73 35.19
CA ALA A 561 103.21 -5.58 35.89
C ALA A 561 103.74 -5.96 37.30
N ASN A 562 103.03 -6.83 38.01
CA ASN A 562 103.49 -7.37 39.30
C ASN A 562 104.73 -8.25 39.16
N PHE A 563 104.81 -9.10 38.12
CA PHE A 563 106.00 -9.90 37.84
C PHE A 563 107.20 -9.04 37.44
N GLU A 564 107.01 -8.00 36.62
CA GLU A 564 108.04 -7.02 36.24
C GLU A 564 108.58 -6.27 37.46
N GLN A 565 107.71 -5.83 38.37
CA GLN A 565 108.13 -5.20 39.61
C GLN A 565 108.94 -6.16 40.50
N ASN A 566 108.49 -7.41 40.65
CA ASN A 566 109.21 -8.44 41.41
C ASN A 566 110.57 -8.76 40.77
N LEU A 567 110.66 -8.78 39.43
CA LEU A 567 111.92 -8.92 38.71
C LEU A 567 112.87 -7.75 39.01
N LYS A 568 112.36 -6.52 38.99
CA LYS A 568 113.13 -5.31 39.30
C LYS A 568 113.67 -5.33 40.74
N ASP A 569 112.84 -5.75 41.69
CA ASP A 569 113.23 -5.87 43.10
C ASP A 569 114.34 -6.93 43.28
N LYS A 570 114.19 -8.11 42.65
CA LYS A 570 115.20 -9.19 42.69
C LYS A 570 116.50 -8.85 41.96
N ASP A 571 116.43 -8.19 40.80
CA ASP A 571 117.61 -7.68 40.09
C ASP A 571 118.32 -6.61 40.93
N GLY A 572 117.57 -5.75 41.64
CA GLY A 572 118.08 -4.82 42.63
C GLY A 572 118.85 -5.54 43.76
N MET A 573 118.28 -6.60 44.34
CA MET A 573 118.96 -7.40 45.37
C MET A 573 120.23 -8.09 44.85
N LEU A 574 120.24 -8.59 43.62
CA LEU A 574 121.43 -9.20 43.00
C LEU A 574 122.55 -8.18 42.74
N ASN A 575 122.21 -6.92 42.44
CA ASN A 575 123.18 -5.85 42.31
C ASN A 575 123.77 -5.44 43.67
N CYS A 576 122.96 -5.33 44.72
CA CYS A 576 123.45 -5.06 46.08
C CYS A 576 124.46 -6.12 46.58
N VAL A 577 124.24 -7.41 46.26
CA VAL A 577 125.18 -8.50 46.62
C VAL A 577 126.45 -8.49 45.74
N ARG A 578 126.38 -7.93 44.53
CA ARG A 578 127.54 -7.75 43.64
C ARG A 578 128.43 -6.59 44.11
N ASP A 579 127.83 -5.47 44.51
CA ASP A 579 128.54 -4.28 44.97
C ASP A 579 129.23 -4.52 46.32
N SER A 580 128.72 -5.45 47.13
CA SER A 580 129.33 -5.89 48.40
C SER A 580 130.63 -6.71 48.24
N LYS A 581 131.05 -7.06 47.01
CA LYS A 581 132.31 -7.80 46.74
C LYS A 581 133.52 -6.88 46.43
N GLY A 582 133.33 -5.56 46.51
CA GLY A 582 134.30 -4.56 46.09
C GLY A 582 135.07 -3.86 47.22
N GLU A 583 135.44 -4.53 48.32
CA GLU A 583 136.46 -4.01 49.26
C GLU A 583 137.37 -5.15 49.76
N PRO A 584 138.72 -5.05 49.61
CA PRO A 584 139.65 -6.04 50.12
C PRO A 584 140.08 -5.68 51.55
N SER A 585 139.71 -6.51 52.53
CA SER A 585 140.41 -6.61 53.81
C SER A 585 140.24 -8.01 54.38
N ASP A 586 141.35 -8.54 54.90
CA ASP A 586 141.61 -9.93 55.24
C ASP A 586 140.59 -10.61 56.19
N ILE A 587 140.57 -11.95 56.08
CA ILE A 587 140.19 -13.01 57.06
C ILE A 587 139.12 -13.99 56.51
N GLN A 588 139.64 -15.06 55.90
CA GLN A 588 139.52 -16.45 56.39
C GLN A 588 138.13 -17.15 56.48
N TYR A 589 138.01 -18.26 55.72
CA TYR A 589 137.04 -19.38 55.81
C TYR A 589 135.53 -19.04 55.97
N GLY A 590 134.82 -18.95 54.83
CA GLY A 590 133.34 -18.94 54.84
C GLY A 590 132.64 -18.73 53.48
N SER A 591 133.29 -19.00 52.35
CA SER A 591 132.85 -18.52 51.02
C SER A 591 131.95 -19.46 50.21
N ILE A 592 131.29 -20.45 50.82
CA ILE A 592 130.38 -21.37 50.11
C ILE A 592 128.90 -20.96 50.26
N SER A 593 128.48 -20.46 51.44
CA SER A 593 127.08 -20.05 51.70
C SER A 593 126.61 -18.82 50.90
N SER A 594 127.51 -17.85 50.65
CA SER A 594 127.20 -16.64 49.87
C SER A 594 127.01 -16.92 48.38
N VAL A 595 127.75 -17.88 47.83
CA VAL A 595 127.65 -18.26 46.40
C VAL A 595 126.36 -19.06 46.15
N ASP A 596 125.98 -19.94 47.07
CA ASP A 596 124.75 -20.72 46.96
C ASP A 596 123.49 -19.85 47.08
N ALA A 597 123.50 -18.83 47.96
CA ALA A 597 122.40 -17.86 48.06
C ALA A 597 122.26 -17.00 46.77
N VAL A 598 123.38 -16.57 46.17
CA VAL A 598 123.37 -15.85 44.89
C VAL A 598 122.90 -16.76 43.75
N ASN A 599 123.30 -18.03 43.74
CA ASN A 599 122.85 -19.00 42.74
C ASN A 599 121.36 -19.35 42.89
N ALA A 600 120.85 -19.46 44.12
CA ALA A 600 119.43 -19.63 44.40
C ALA A 600 118.60 -18.42 43.94
N LEU A 601 119.06 -17.19 44.25
CA LEU A 601 118.42 -15.96 43.77
C LEU A 601 118.45 -15.84 42.24
N ARG A 602 119.53 -16.27 41.58
CA ARG A 602 119.59 -16.33 40.10
C ARG A 602 118.60 -17.33 39.53
N LYS A 603 118.53 -18.54 40.08
CA LYS A 603 117.55 -19.55 39.66
C LYS A 603 116.11 -19.06 39.86
N ASP A 604 115.85 -18.39 40.98
CA ASP A 604 114.53 -17.80 41.26
C ASP A 604 114.21 -16.62 40.35
N LEU A 605 115.19 -15.78 40.01
CA LEU A 605 115.07 -14.69 39.04
C LEU A 605 114.75 -15.25 37.65
N ASP A 606 115.49 -16.25 37.19
CA ASP A 606 115.26 -16.91 35.90
C ASP A 606 113.89 -17.60 35.87
N SER A 607 113.45 -18.17 36.99
CA SER A 607 112.09 -18.74 37.12
C SER A 607 111.00 -17.66 37.02
N THR A 608 111.21 -16.47 37.60
CA THR A 608 110.29 -15.32 37.45
C THR A 608 110.32 -14.75 36.04
N ARG A 609 111.49 -14.69 35.38
CA ARG A 609 111.61 -14.26 33.98
C ARG A 609 110.84 -15.19 33.04
N LEU A 610 110.96 -16.49 33.26
CA LEU A 610 110.20 -17.48 32.49
C LEU A 610 108.69 -17.37 32.73
N ARG A 611 108.25 -17.11 33.97
CA ARG A 611 106.83 -16.87 34.28
C ARG A 611 106.30 -15.58 33.63
N CYS A 612 107.06 -14.49 33.68
CA CYS A 612 106.73 -13.23 33.03
C CYS A 612 106.58 -13.42 31.52
N LYS A 613 107.58 -14.02 30.87
CA LYS A 613 107.55 -14.33 29.44
C LYS A 613 106.36 -15.21 29.04
N LYS A 614 106.04 -16.25 29.81
CA LYS A 614 104.84 -17.08 29.55
C LYS A 614 103.54 -16.29 29.68
N SER A 615 103.47 -15.34 30.61
CA SER A 615 102.30 -14.46 30.78
C SER A 615 102.20 -13.42 29.66
N GLU A 616 103.33 -12.90 29.17
CA GLU A 616 103.40 -12.00 27.99
C GLU A 616 102.96 -12.73 26.71
N ASP A 617 103.43 -13.95 26.48
CA ASP A 617 102.98 -14.78 25.35
C ASP A 617 101.46 -15.05 25.44
N ALA A 618 100.95 -15.34 26.64
CA ALA A 618 99.51 -15.51 26.88
C ALA A 618 98.71 -14.21 26.68
N LEU A 619 99.30 -13.05 26.99
CA LEU A 619 98.70 -11.74 26.74
C LEU A 619 98.58 -11.48 25.24
N LEU A 620 99.64 -11.76 24.46
CA LEU A 620 99.62 -11.60 23.00
C LEU A 620 98.52 -12.45 22.34
N GLU A 621 98.35 -13.70 22.78
CA GLU A 621 97.26 -14.55 22.27
C GLU A 621 95.86 -14.05 22.66
N ARG A 622 95.70 -13.46 23.85
CA ARG A 622 94.43 -12.81 24.24
C ARG A 622 94.17 -11.52 23.48
N GLU A 623 95.19 -10.72 23.20
CA GLU A 623 95.06 -9.52 22.38
C GLU A 623 94.64 -9.86 20.94
N LYS A 624 95.17 -10.96 20.36
CA LYS A 624 94.67 -11.52 19.09
C LYS A 624 93.19 -11.92 19.18
N THR A 625 92.80 -12.58 20.27
CA THR A 625 91.40 -13.00 20.49
C THR A 625 90.45 -11.80 20.61
N ILE A 626 90.84 -10.75 21.33
CA ILE A 626 90.08 -9.49 21.42
C ILE A 626 89.92 -8.84 20.05
N LEU A 627 90.99 -8.82 19.24
CA LEU A 627 90.92 -8.27 17.89
C LEU A 627 89.93 -9.04 17.01
N GLN A 628 89.92 -10.38 17.10
CA GLN A 628 88.95 -11.22 16.39
C GLN A 628 87.50 -10.95 16.86
N LEU A 629 87.27 -10.80 18.16
CA LEU A 629 85.94 -10.47 18.70
C LEU A 629 85.48 -9.07 18.29
N ARG A 630 86.37 -8.08 18.25
CA ARG A 630 86.07 -6.73 17.73
C ARG A 630 85.67 -6.74 16.25
N ASN A 631 86.38 -7.52 15.43
CA ASN A 631 86.02 -7.66 14.02
C ASN A 631 84.65 -8.34 13.85
N LYS A 632 84.39 -9.43 14.61
CA LYS A 632 83.07 -10.10 14.60
C LYS A 632 81.94 -9.17 15.05
N LEU A 633 82.18 -8.33 16.08
CA LEU A 633 81.20 -7.35 16.56
C LEU A 633 80.88 -6.33 15.46
N LYS A 634 81.91 -5.80 14.78
CA LYS A 634 81.76 -4.86 13.67
C LYS A 634 80.98 -5.47 12.49
N ASP A 635 81.32 -6.70 12.09
CA ASP A 635 80.63 -7.39 11.00
C ASP A 635 79.13 -7.59 11.32
N LYS A 636 78.81 -7.92 12.59
CA LYS A 636 77.43 -8.07 13.06
C LYS A 636 76.68 -6.74 13.13
N GLU A 637 77.34 -5.67 13.57
CA GLU A 637 76.79 -4.32 13.58
C GLU A 637 76.47 -3.82 12.16
N ASP A 638 77.33 -4.12 11.19
CA ASP A 638 77.10 -3.80 9.78
C ASP A 638 75.89 -4.56 9.19
N VAL A 639 75.71 -5.84 9.54
CA VAL A 639 74.54 -6.63 9.12
C VAL A 639 73.26 -6.08 9.75
N MET A 640 73.28 -5.78 11.04
CA MET A 640 72.18 -5.14 11.77
C MET A 640 71.75 -3.81 11.14
N ASN A 641 72.72 -2.96 10.78
CA ASN A 641 72.45 -1.67 10.15
C ASN A 641 71.80 -1.84 8.76
N ARG A 642 72.22 -2.85 7.99
CA ARG A 642 71.59 -3.16 6.68
C ARG A 642 70.14 -3.64 6.84
N LEU A 643 69.88 -4.55 7.78
CA LEU A 643 68.53 -5.04 8.07
C LEU A 643 67.63 -3.91 8.59
N SER A 644 68.12 -3.08 9.51
CA SER A 644 67.39 -1.92 10.02
C SER A 644 67.06 -0.90 8.91
N THR A 645 68.00 -0.66 7.99
CA THR A 645 67.75 0.22 6.83
C THR A 645 66.72 -0.37 5.89
N ARG A 646 66.76 -1.68 5.64
CA ARG A 646 65.78 -2.39 4.81
C ARG A 646 64.38 -2.37 5.43
N LEU A 647 64.28 -2.55 6.74
CA LEU A 647 63.03 -2.45 7.49
C LEU A 647 62.46 -1.04 7.43
N LYS A 648 63.28 0.00 7.63
CA LYS A 648 62.87 1.40 7.48
C LYS A 648 62.38 1.72 6.07
N GLN A 649 63.09 1.27 5.04
CA GLN A 649 62.66 1.43 3.65
C GLN A 649 61.34 0.72 3.38
N TYR A 650 61.14 -0.47 3.94
CA TYR A 650 59.89 -1.20 3.84
C TYR A 650 58.73 -0.45 4.52
N GLU A 651 58.95 0.07 5.73
CA GLU A 651 57.97 0.86 6.46
C GLU A 651 57.64 2.18 5.76
N GLU A 652 58.64 2.86 5.19
CA GLU A 652 58.45 4.09 4.42
C GLU A 652 57.72 3.83 3.10
N ASN A 653 58.11 2.81 2.34
CA ASN A 653 57.43 2.43 1.09
C ASN A 653 55.96 2.06 1.35
N ASN A 654 55.67 1.31 2.42
CA ASN A 654 54.30 0.99 2.81
C ASN A 654 53.56 2.20 3.42
N ARG A 655 54.27 3.14 4.04
CA ARG A 655 53.68 4.40 4.50
C ARG A 655 53.25 5.26 3.33
N PHE A 656 54.02 5.30 2.23
CA PHE A 656 53.60 5.96 0.98
C PHE A 656 52.36 5.29 0.38
N VAL A 657 52.33 3.95 0.30
CA VAL A 657 51.15 3.21 -0.18
C VAL A 657 49.91 3.46 0.70
N LYS A 658 50.07 3.58 2.03
CA LYS A 658 48.99 3.95 2.97
C LYS A 658 48.56 5.43 2.87
N ASN A 659 49.45 6.32 2.41
CA ASN A 659 49.17 7.76 2.29
C ASN A 659 48.72 8.19 0.89
N ASP A 660 48.60 7.26 -0.07
CA ASP A 660 48.35 7.64 -1.44
C ASP A 660 46.93 8.17 -1.65
N ARG A 661 46.90 9.45 -1.99
CA ARG A 661 45.80 10.22 -2.61
C ARG A 661 45.04 9.47 -3.72
N ILE A 662 45.62 8.42 -4.28
CA ILE A 662 45.05 7.55 -5.32
C ILE A 662 43.89 6.71 -4.74
N TYR A 663 44.10 5.97 -3.65
CA TYR A 663 43.03 5.21 -2.99
C TYR A 663 42.04 6.11 -2.27
N ALA A 664 42.48 7.27 -1.76
CA ALA A 664 41.55 8.24 -1.18
C ALA A 664 40.65 8.92 -2.23
N SER A 665 41.11 9.07 -3.49
CA SER A 665 40.27 9.56 -4.59
C SER A 665 39.32 8.47 -5.06
N ASP A 666 39.84 7.26 -5.30
CA ASP A 666 39.05 6.14 -5.80
C ASP A 666 38.05 5.63 -4.76
N ALA A 667 38.38 5.68 -3.47
CA ALA A 667 37.43 5.45 -2.37
C ALA A 667 36.42 6.58 -2.22
N ARG A 668 36.80 7.84 -2.47
CA ARG A 668 35.83 8.97 -2.48
C ARG A 668 34.86 8.86 -3.65
N ASP A 669 35.34 8.48 -4.83
CA ASP A 669 34.52 8.33 -6.03
C ASP A 669 33.69 7.04 -5.96
N SER A 670 34.23 5.94 -5.42
CA SER A 670 33.46 4.74 -5.08
C SER A 670 32.43 5.01 -3.98
N HIS A 671 32.74 5.81 -2.95
CA HIS A 671 31.76 6.23 -1.95
C HIS A 671 30.66 7.12 -2.54
N LYS A 672 30.98 8.00 -3.49
CA LYS A 672 29.96 8.78 -4.22
C LYS A 672 29.09 7.87 -5.08
N VAL A 673 29.66 6.89 -5.78
CA VAL A 673 28.91 5.92 -6.58
C VAL A 673 28.04 5.03 -5.68
N ILE A 674 28.57 4.53 -4.56
CA ILE A 674 27.80 3.77 -3.57
C ILE A 674 26.71 4.64 -2.94
N ALA A 675 26.98 5.92 -2.65
CA ALA A 675 25.96 6.84 -2.14
C ALA A 675 24.87 7.12 -3.18
N ALA A 676 25.23 7.30 -4.46
CA ALA A 676 24.28 7.47 -5.55
C ALA A 676 23.43 6.21 -5.78
N LEU A 677 24.04 5.02 -5.76
CA LEU A 677 23.32 3.74 -5.86
C LEU A 677 22.39 3.52 -4.66
N ARG A 678 22.82 3.84 -3.44
CA ARG A 678 21.97 3.79 -2.24
C ARG A 678 20.80 4.77 -2.33
N GLN A 679 21.02 5.97 -2.88
CA GLN A 679 19.96 6.95 -3.10
C GLN A 679 18.97 6.47 -4.18
N GLN A 680 19.47 5.82 -5.23
CA GLN A 680 18.65 5.24 -6.29
C GLN A 680 17.84 4.04 -5.80
N ILE A 681 18.40 3.20 -4.92
CA ILE A 681 17.68 2.12 -4.24
C ILE A 681 16.58 2.70 -3.33
N LYS A 682 16.87 3.75 -2.56
CA LYS A 682 15.85 4.44 -1.73
C LYS A 682 14.73 5.02 -2.58
N GLU A 683 15.06 5.63 -3.72
CA GLU A 683 14.04 6.19 -4.63
C GLU A 683 13.20 5.08 -5.27
N MET A 684 13.81 3.97 -5.69
CA MET A 684 13.10 2.78 -6.18
C MET A 684 12.18 2.18 -5.10
N GLN A 685 12.63 2.10 -3.85
CA GLN A 685 11.82 1.66 -2.72
C GLN A 685 10.65 2.63 -2.46
N ARG A 686 10.91 3.95 -2.48
CA ARG A 686 9.87 4.98 -2.35
C ARG A 686 8.81 4.85 -3.44
N GLN A 687 9.23 4.65 -4.69
CA GLN A 687 8.33 4.41 -5.82
C GLN A 687 7.54 3.11 -5.67
N SER A 688 8.15 2.06 -5.12
CA SER A 688 7.44 0.81 -4.81
C SER A 688 6.37 1.03 -3.75
N THR A 689 6.69 1.72 -2.65
CA THR A 689 5.72 2.03 -1.59
C THR A 689 4.62 2.98 -2.07
N GLU A 690 4.96 3.93 -2.95
CA GLU A 690 3.99 4.86 -3.54
C GLU A 690 3.03 4.13 -4.49
N ARG A 691 3.52 3.15 -5.26
CA ARG A 691 2.68 2.25 -6.06
C ARG A 691 1.79 1.37 -5.19
N GLU A 692 2.30 0.85 -4.06
CA GLU A 692 1.52 0.05 -3.12
C GLU A 692 0.39 0.86 -2.46
N MET A 693 0.67 2.11 -2.06
CA MET A 693 -0.37 3.02 -1.55
C MET A 693 -1.41 3.36 -2.63
N LEU A 694 -0.97 3.66 -3.85
CA LEU A 694 -1.91 3.91 -4.96
C LEU A 694 -2.79 2.69 -5.26
N GLN A 695 -2.25 1.49 -5.10
CA GLN A 695 -3.00 0.24 -5.29
C GLN A 695 -4.01 0.00 -4.16
N LEU A 696 -3.68 0.37 -2.93
CA LEU A 696 -4.62 0.42 -1.79
C LEU A 696 -5.74 1.42 -2.05
N ASP A 697 -5.42 2.65 -2.44
CA ASP A 697 -6.40 3.70 -2.77
C ASP A 697 -7.32 3.25 -3.92
N GLU A 698 -6.79 2.57 -4.95
CA GLU A 698 -7.58 2.06 -6.07
C GLU A 698 -8.53 0.94 -5.64
N ASN A 699 -8.11 0.08 -4.70
CA ASN A 699 -8.95 -0.97 -4.14
C ASN A 699 -10.07 -0.38 -3.26
N GLU A 700 -9.77 0.61 -2.42
CA GLU A 700 -10.79 1.35 -1.65
C GLU A 700 -11.80 2.04 -2.57
N LEU A 701 -11.34 2.64 -3.68
CA LEU A 701 -12.21 3.24 -4.69
C LEU A 701 -13.12 2.22 -5.38
N LYS A 702 -12.62 1.00 -5.65
CA LYS A 702 -13.42 -0.10 -6.21
C LYS A 702 -14.49 -0.57 -5.22
N GLU A 703 -14.15 -0.67 -3.95
CA GLU A 703 -15.08 -1.07 -2.89
C GLU A 703 -16.18 -0.01 -2.70
N LEU A 704 -15.82 1.27 -2.63
CA LEU A 704 -16.77 2.39 -2.60
C LEU A 704 -17.70 2.41 -3.83
N ARG A 705 -17.18 2.12 -5.02
CA ARG A 705 -18.00 2.01 -6.23
C ARG A 705 -18.98 0.84 -6.16
N GLN A 706 -18.57 -0.32 -5.63
CA GLN A 706 -19.47 -1.45 -5.41
C GLN A 706 -20.56 -1.13 -4.40
N ASP A 707 -20.22 -0.47 -3.29
CA ASP A 707 -21.18 -0.07 -2.28
C ASP A 707 -22.18 0.96 -2.81
N SER A 708 -21.72 1.92 -3.61
CA SER A 708 -22.60 2.89 -4.28
C SER A 708 -23.58 2.18 -5.21
N LEU A 709 -23.13 1.17 -5.98
CA LEU A 709 -23.99 0.37 -6.84
C LEU A 709 -25.00 -0.48 -6.04
N ARG A 710 -24.62 -1.01 -4.87
CA ARG A 710 -25.53 -1.73 -3.97
C ARG A 710 -26.60 -0.81 -3.42
N GLN A 711 -26.22 0.38 -2.95
CA GLN A 711 -27.15 1.39 -2.46
C GLN A 711 -28.12 1.84 -3.55
N GLU A 712 -27.65 2.01 -4.78
CA GLU A 712 -28.50 2.37 -5.92
C GLU A 712 -29.55 1.28 -6.23
N LYS A 713 -29.16 0.00 -6.20
CA LYS A 713 -30.10 -1.12 -6.34
C LYS A 713 -31.14 -1.14 -5.22
N GLU A 714 -30.71 -0.93 -3.98
CA GLU A 714 -31.63 -0.89 -2.82
C GLU A 714 -32.60 0.31 -2.90
N LEU A 715 -32.13 1.46 -3.38
CA LEU A 715 -32.98 2.62 -3.66
C LEU A 715 -33.99 2.32 -4.75
N GLN A 716 -33.59 1.69 -5.86
CA GLN A 716 -34.51 1.29 -6.93
C GLN A 716 -35.58 0.31 -6.44
N GLU A 717 -35.23 -0.64 -5.56
CA GLU A 717 -36.20 -1.55 -4.94
C GLU A 717 -37.16 -0.82 -4.01
N LYS A 718 -36.66 0.09 -3.18
CA LYS A 718 -37.50 0.95 -2.32
C LYS A 718 -38.42 1.83 -3.15
N GLU A 719 -37.95 2.38 -4.26
CA GLU A 719 -38.76 3.20 -5.17
C GLU A 719 -39.88 2.38 -5.84
N LYS A 720 -39.59 1.14 -6.27
CA LYS A 720 -40.62 0.19 -6.74
C LYS A 720 -41.67 -0.09 -5.66
N LYS A 721 -41.23 -0.27 -4.41
CA LYS A 721 -42.14 -0.50 -3.27
C LYS A 721 -43.01 0.73 -2.98
N ILE A 722 -42.44 1.94 -3.07
CA ILE A 722 -43.19 3.19 -2.94
C ILE A 722 -44.24 3.31 -4.05
N LYS A 723 -43.89 3.04 -5.32
CA LYS A 723 -44.84 3.06 -6.44
C LYS A 723 -45.98 2.06 -6.23
N LEU A 724 -45.68 0.85 -5.74
CA LEU A 724 -46.70 -0.15 -5.42
C LEU A 724 -47.63 0.32 -4.29
N LEU A 725 -47.08 0.91 -3.23
CA LEU A 725 -47.87 1.46 -2.12
C LEU A 725 -48.73 2.64 -2.57
N GLN A 726 -48.20 3.53 -3.41
CA GLN A 726 -48.96 4.64 -4.00
C GLN A 726 -50.11 4.13 -4.89
N SER A 727 -49.89 3.08 -5.70
CA SER A 727 -50.95 2.44 -6.49
C SER A 727 -52.05 1.86 -5.60
N LYS A 728 -51.68 1.11 -4.56
CA LYS A 728 -52.65 0.57 -3.58
C LYS A 728 -53.42 1.67 -2.87
N LEU A 729 -52.77 2.77 -2.52
CA LEU A 729 -53.39 3.92 -1.85
C LEU A 729 -54.36 4.65 -2.79
N ALA A 730 -54.06 4.73 -4.08
CA ALA A 730 -54.96 5.26 -5.11
C ALA A 730 -56.18 4.33 -5.35
N GLU A 731 -55.97 3.01 -5.35
CA GLU A 731 -57.06 2.03 -5.44
C GLU A 731 -57.97 2.08 -4.21
N LEU A 732 -57.40 2.18 -3.00
CA LEU A 732 -58.15 2.36 -1.76
C LEU A 732 -58.92 3.68 -1.77
N LYS A 733 -58.35 4.79 -2.26
CA LYS A 733 -59.07 6.05 -2.44
C LYS A 733 -60.23 5.91 -3.43
N LYS A 734 -60.05 5.20 -4.54
CA LYS A 734 -61.13 4.90 -5.49
C LYS A 734 -62.20 3.98 -4.91
N ALA A 735 -61.83 3.01 -4.07
CA ALA A 735 -62.77 2.14 -3.36
C ALA A 735 -63.59 2.95 -2.34
N PHE A 736 -62.94 3.77 -1.53
CA PHE A 736 -63.59 4.69 -0.58
C PHE A 736 -64.53 5.69 -1.28
N GLN A 737 -64.13 6.24 -2.43
CA GLN A 737 -65.00 7.10 -3.24
C GLN A 737 -66.19 6.37 -3.87
N ARG A 738 -66.08 5.05 -4.13
CA ARG A 738 -67.21 4.24 -4.61
C ARG A 738 -68.14 3.79 -3.49
N GLU A 739 -67.65 3.68 -2.25
CA GLU A 739 -68.44 3.30 -1.07
C GLU A 739 -69.20 4.48 -0.44
N LEU A 740 -68.69 5.72 -0.55
CA LEU A 740 -69.48 6.92 -0.23
C LEU A 740 -70.38 7.33 -1.41
N LYS A 741 -71.53 6.66 -1.55
CA LYS A 741 -72.70 7.21 -2.27
C LYS A 741 -73.59 7.97 -1.27
N LEU A 742 -73.48 9.31 -1.28
CA LEU A 742 -74.51 10.24 -0.81
C LEU A 742 -75.00 11.06 -2.02
N PRO A 743 -76.33 11.28 -2.19
CA PRO A 743 -76.87 12.02 -3.34
C PRO A 743 -77.17 13.51 -3.04
N LEU A 744 -77.33 14.27 -4.14
CA LEU A 744 -77.99 15.58 -4.35
C LEU A 744 -77.08 16.83 -4.39
N PRO A 745 -77.48 17.93 -5.07
CA PRO A 745 -78.17 18.06 -6.37
C PRO A 745 -77.53 19.16 -7.28
N GLU A 746 -78.20 19.39 -8.41
CA GLU A 746 -77.91 20.21 -9.59
C GLU A 746 -77.54 21.70 -9.43
N GLU A 747 -76.80 22.16 -10.45
CA GLU A 747 -76.80 23.46 -11.16
C GLU A 747 -76.66 24.80 -10.41
N GLU A 748 -75.67 25.59 -10.83
CA GLU A 748 -76.00 26.89 -11.45
C GLU A 748 -74.93 27.33 -12.47
N SER A 749 -75.43 27.74 -13.62
CA SER A 749 -74.71 28.28 -14.77
C SER A 749 -74.10 29.65 -14.49
N GLY A 750 -72.98 29.97 -15.14
CA GLY A 750 -72.66 31.38 -15.41
C GLY A 750 -71.22 31.71 -15.79
N ILE A 751 -71.08 32.08 -17.07
CA ILE A 751 -70.12 33.09 -17.59
C ILE A 751 -68.76 32.56 -18.10
N SER A 752 -68.81 32.23 -19.40
CA SER A 752 -68.09 32.90 -20.49
C SER A 752 -66.64 32.49 -20.86
N VAL A 753 -66.55 32.09 -22.14
CA VAL A 753 -65.54 32.50 -23.15
C VAL A 753 -64.18 31.80 -23.08
N THR A 754 -64.00 30.82 -23.98
CA THR A 754 -62.73 30.57 -24.71
C THR A 754 -62.55 31.63 -25.80
N PRO A 755 -61.35 32.04 -26.25
CA PRO A 755 -60.20 31.14 -26.50
C PRO A 755 -58.75 31.71 -26.33
N GLU A 756 -57.75 30.81 -26.47
CA GLU A 756 -56.34 31.00 -26.89
C GLU A 756 -55.18 31.41 -25.91
N THR A 757 -54.34 30.40 -25.56
CA THR A 757 -52.84 30.37 -25.31
C THR A 757 -52.17 31.17 -24.17
N PRO A 758 -50.96 30.80 -23.65
CA PRO A 758 -50.33 29.52 -23.24
C PRO A 758 -49.89 29.56 -21.71
N PRO A 759 -48.99 28.72 -21.15
CA PRO A 759 -49.02 28.26 -19.74
C PRO A 759 -48.32 29.19 -18.72
N SER A 760 -48.88 29.30 -17.50
CA SER A 760 -48.28 30.03 -16.36
C SER A 760 -47.55 29.12 -15.37
N GLU A 761 -46.23 29.32 -15.27
CA GLU A 761 -45.27 28.73 -14.33
C GLU A 761 -45.38 29.27 -12.87
N SER A 762 -46.57 29.63 -12.39
CA SER A 762 -46.70 30.45 -11.18
C SER A 762 -46.64 29.70 -9.83
N THR A 763 -46.43 28.38 -9.81
CA THR A 763 -46.25 27.63 -8.54
C THR A 763 -44.78 27.53 -8.11
N SER A 764 -43.83 27.49 -9.06
CA SER A 764 -42.40 27.30 -8.74
C SER A 764 -41.72 28.57 -8.21
N ARG A 765 -42.23 29.76 -8.57
CA ARG A 765 -41.62 31.04 -8.17
C ARG A 765 -41.80 31.37 -6.68
N SER A 766 -42.98 31.05 -6.13
CA SER A 766 -43.29 31.29 -4.70
C SER A 766 -42.52 30.34 -3.78
N GLU A 767 -42.30 29.09 -4.20
CA GLU A 767 -41.44 28.15 -3.46
C GLU A 767 -39.97 28.54 -3.53
N LYS A 768 -39.52 29.08 -4.68
CA LYS A 768 -38.14 29.53 -4.86
C LYS A 768 -37.84 30.78 -4.04
N GLU A 769 -38.74 31.76 -4.00
CA GLU A 769 -38.62 32.94 -3.13
C GLU A 769 -38.65 32.57 -1.64
N ARG A 770 -39.49 31.59 -1.25
CA ARG A 770 -39.50 31.05 0.11
C ARG A 770 -38.20 30.35 0.46
N MET A 771 -37.62 29.57 -0.46
CA MET A 771 -36.33 28.92 -0.25
C MET A 771 -35.16 29.90 -0.24
N GLU A 772 -35.19 30.95 -1.06
CA GLU A 772 -34.19 32.02 -1.02
C GLU A 772 -34.27 32.82 0.29
N TYR A 773 -35.47 33.05 0.82
CA TYR A 773 -35.66 33.69 2.13
C TYR A 773 -35.17 32.81 3.30
N LEU A 774 -35.44 31.49 3.23
CA LEU A 774 -34.90 30.52 4.18
C LEU A 774 -33.38 30.44 4.10
N ASP A 775 -32.79 30.39 2.91
CA ASP A 775 -31.34 30.33 2.69
C ASP A 775 -30.65 31.63 3.16
N MET A 776 -31.26 32.80 2.94
CA MET A 776 -30.77 34.07 3.47
C MET A 776 -30.80 34.09 5.00
N ASN A 777 -31.90 33.62 5.62
CA ASN A 777 -32.01 33.50 7.07
C ASN A 777 -31.00 32.49 7.64
N PHE A 778 -30.78 31.34 6.97
CA PHE A 778 -29.77 30.36 7.37
C PHE A 778 -28.35 30.92 7.26
N LYS A 779 -28.05 31.71 6.23
CA LYS A 779 -26.76 32.40 6.10
C LYS A 779 -26.55 33.44 7.19
N TYR A 780 -27.58 34.21 7.52
CA TYR A 780 -27.54 35.18 8.63
C TYR A 780 -27.35 34.49 9.98
N LEU A 781 -28.11 33.43 10.23
CA LEU A 781 -28.05 32.64 11.44
C LEU A 781 -26.69 31.95 11.58
N LYS A 782 -26.14 31.40 10.49
CA LYS A 782 -24.79 30.86 10.42
C LYS A 782 -23.75 31.93 10.76
N HIS A 783 -23.87 33.14 10.22
CA HIS A 783 -22.95 34.23 10.51
C HIS A 783 -23.03 34.70 11.97
N VAL A 784 -24.24 34.80 12.52
CA VAL A 784 -24.46 35.12 13.94
C VAL A 784 -23.83 34.04 14.82
N ILE A 785 -24.13 32.76 14.57
CA ILE A 785 -23.56 31.62 15.31
C ILE A 785 -22.03 31.65 15.20
N PHE A 786 -21.45 31.82 14.02
CA PHE A 786 -19.99 31.93 13.85
C PHE A 786 -19.37 33.12 14.61
N LYS A 787 -20.03 34.28 14.60
CA LYS A 787 -19.56 35.49 15.31
C LYS A 787 -19.57 35.31 16.84
N PHE A 788 -20.57 34.58 17.36
CA PHE A 788 -20.63 34.21 18.77
C PHE A 788 -19.68 33.05 19.11
N MET A 789 -19.44 32.12 18.18
CA MET A 789 -18.47 31.01 18.32
C MET A 789 -17.02 31.49 18.40
N CYS A 790 -16.69 32.60 17.73
CA CYS A 790 -15.35 33.19 17.71
C CYS A 790 -15.17 34.33 18.75
N SER A 791 -16.09 34.48 19.71
CA SER A 791 -16.03 35.50 20.77
C SER A 791 -15.42 34.94 22.05
N ASP A 792 -14.42 35.62 22.62
CA ASP A 792 -13.75 35.24 23.88
C ASP A 792 -14.61 35.50 25.13
N ASN A 793 -15.80 36.06 24.99
CA ASN A 793 -16.67 36.39 26.11
C ASN A 793 -17.49 35.17 26.57
N LYS A 794 -17.35 34.76 27.84
CA LYS A 794 -18.12 33.64 28.43
C LYS A 794 -19.65 33.83 28.37
N GLN A 795 -20.16 35.07 28.36
CA GLN A 795 -21.60 35.33 28.23
C GLN A 795 -22.12 35.03 26.82
N SER A 796 -21.30 35.23 25.79
CA SER A 796 -21.59 34.86 24.39
C SER A 796 -21.82 33.35 24.22
N ARG A 797 -21.19 32.52 25.07
CA ARG A 797 -21.32 31.06 25.03
C ARG A 797 -22.65 30.56 25.60
N GLN A 798 -23.23 31.28 26.55
CA GLN A 798 -24.54 30.95 27.14
C GLN A 798 -25.71 31.18 26.15
N LEU A 799 -25.53 32.10 25.20
CA LEU A 799 -26.49 32.34 24.11
C LEU A 799 -26.62 31.16 23.13
N LEU A 800 -25.66 30.24 23.08
CA LEU A 800 -25.75 29.02 22.26
C LEU A 800 -26.89 28.11 22.71
N ASN A 801 -27.13 28.01 24.02
CA ASN A 801 -28.26 27.25 24.57
C ASN A 801 -29.60 27.90 24.22
N VAL A 802 -29.64 29.23 24.17
CA VAL A 802 -30.83 29.99 23.75
C VAL A 802 -31.09 29.79 22.26
N ILE A 803 -30.06 29.80 21.41
CA ILE A 803 -30.16 29.53 19.97
C ILE A 803 -30.60 28.07 19.71
N ALA A 804 -30.03 27.10 20.44
CA ALA A 804 -30.44 25.70 20.37
C ALA A 804 -31.92 25.52 20.74
N HIS A 805 -32.41 26.27 21.73
CA HIS A 805 -33.82 26.28 22.11
C HIS A 805 -34.71 26.95 21.07
N MET A 806 -34.30 28.11 20.51
CA MET A 806 -35.06 28.81 19.47
C MET A 806 -35.16 28.03 18.15
N LEU A 807 -34.16 27.19 17.86
CA LEU A 807 -34.10 26.39 16.64
C LEU A 807 -34.56 24.93 16.84
N ASN A 808 -35.05 24.59 18.04
CA ASN A 808 -35.48 23.24 18.41
C ASN A 808 -34.44 22.16 18.08
N PHE A 809 -33.17 22.41 18.38
CA PHE A 809 -32.13 21.40 18.15
C PHE A 809 -32.45 20.12 18.92
N THR A 810 -32.26 18.99 18.24
CA THR A 810 -32.24 17.71 18.92
C THR A 810 -31.01 17.64 19.83
N SER A 811 -31.06 16.83 20.88
CA SER A 811 -29.93 16.69 21.81
C SER A 811 -28.62 16.25 21.12
N LYS A 812 -28.72 15.56 19.97
CA LYS A 812 -27.56 15.19 19.14
C LYS A 812 -26.98 16.39 18.40
N GLU A 813 -27.81 17.25 17.83
CA GLU A 813 -27.37 18.46 17.12
C GLU A 813 -26.77 19.49 18.08
N GLN A 814 -27.39 19.69 19.25
CA GLN A 814 -26.83 20.56 20.29
C GLN A 814 -25.47 20.07 20.76
N LYS A 815 -25.31 18.75 20.96
CA LYS A 815 -24.03 18.14 21.36
C LYS A 815 -22.98 18.29 20.26
N CYS A 816 -23.33 18.08 18.99
CA CYS A 816 -22.40 18.23 17.88
C CYS A 816 -21.87 19.68 17.75
N VAL A 817 -22.71 20.68 18.02
CA VAL A 817 -22.31 22.09 18.02
C VAL A 817 -21.45 22.43 19.26
N GLN A 818 -21.71 21.81 20.42
CA GLN A 818 -20.86 21.93 21.61
C GLN A 818 -19.49 21.25 21.42
N ASP A 819 -19.45 20.05 20.87
CA ASP A 819 -18.20 19.31 20.60
C ASP A 819 -17.33 20.08 19.59
N ALA A 820 -17.93 20.66 18.55
CA ALA A 820 -17.23 21.53 17.60
C ALA A 820 -16.70 22.85 18.20
N PHE A 821 -17.30 23.29 19.31
CA PHE A 821 -16.87 24.46 20.07
C PHE A 821 -15.67 24.15 20.96
N GLU A 822 -15.64 22.96 21.58
CA GLU A 822 -14.50 22.48 22.39
C GLU A 822 -13.28 22.12 21.52
N TRP A 823 -13.48 21.62 20.31
CA TRP A 823 -12.39 21.19 19.43
C TRP A 823 -11.55 22.32 18.81
N LYS A 824 -12.09 23.55 18.72
CA LYS A 824 -11.40 24.69 18.08
C LYS A 824 -10.63 25.61 19.03
N LEU A 825 -10.72 25.40 20.34
CA LEU A 825 -9.98 26.16 21.35
C LEU A 825 -9.44 25.16 22.39
N PRO A 826 -8.16 24.77 22.31
CA PRO A 826 -7.50 24.12 23.43
C PRO A 826 -7.66 25.05 24.64
N ILE A 827 -8.28 24.53 25.71
CA ILE A 827 -8.10 25.11 27.03
C ILE A 827 -6.74 24.59 27.49
N ASP A 828 -5.69 25.31 27.08
CA ASP A 828 -4.41 25.46 27.77
C ASP A 828 -3.75 26.77 27.33
#